data_AF-A0A9D5DA31-F1
#
_entry.id   AF-A0A9D5DA31-F1
#
_cell.length_a   1.000
_cell.length_b   1.000
_cell.length_c   1.000
_cell.angle_alpha   90.00
_cell.angle_beta   90.00
_cell.angle_gamma   90.00
#
_symmetry.space_group_name_H-M   'P 1'
#
loop_
_entity.id
_entity.type
_entity.pdbx_description
1 polymer ?
#
loop_
_entity_poly.entity_id
_entity_poly.type
_entity_poly.pdbx_seq_one_letter_code
_entity_poly.pdbx_strand_id
1 'polypeptide(L)'
;MAESQNRPASSMFVRMLSRTSAKGGSSGQYIRATLPYIQADIPIIIVFRALGFVADRDILEHICYDFSDTQMMELLRPSLEEAFVIQNQQVALDYIGKRGATVGVTREKRIKYAKEILQKEMLPHVGVGEYCETKKAYYFGYIIHRLLLCALGRRPEDDRDHYGNKRLDLAGPLLGGLFRMLFRKLTRDVRSYVQKCVDNNKDVNLQFAIKAKTITSGLKYSLATGNWGQANQAGTRAGVSQVLNRLTFASTLSHLRRLNSPIGREGKLAKPRQLHNSHWGMMCPAETPEGQACGLVKNLMLMVYITVGSAANPLLEFLEEWSTENFEEISPAVIPQATKIFVNGCWVGIHRNPDLLVKTLRKLRRQIDINTEVGVIMNPSEEGWHDLVAKGFIEYIDTFEEEETTMISMTINDLINARQNPEEAYSDTYTHCEIHPSLILGVCASIIPFPDHNQSPRNTYQSAMGKQAMGIYVTNYQLRMDTLAYVLYYPQKPLVTTRAMEHLHFRQLPAGINAIVAIACYSGYNQEDSVIMNQSSIDRGFFRSLFFRSYRDEEKKMGTLVKEDFGKPNRENTMGMRHGSYDKLDDDGLAPPGTRVSGEDVIIGKTSPIPQDESQGQASRYTRRDHSTSLRHSESGMVDQVLLTTNADGLRFVKVPNEICQDTPDWRQV
;
A
#
# COMPACT_ATOMS: atom_id res chain seq x y z
N MET A 1 16.16 -4.59 9.93
CA MET A 1 16.01 -4.04 11.30
C MET A 1 14.98 -2.90 11.46
N ALA A 2 14.51 -2.23 10.38
CA ALA A 2 13.54 -1.13 10.49
C ALA A 2 12.17 -1.52 11.11
N GLU A 3 11.78 -2.80 11.03
CA GLU A 3 10.52 -3.33 11.57
C GLU A 3 10.41 -3.22 13.11
N SER A 4 11.51 -2.94 13.82
CA SER A 4 11.55 -2.96 15.28
C SER A 4 10.91 -1.74 15.96
N GLN A 5 10.45 -0.71 15.25
CA GLN A 5 9.86 0.48 15.88
C GLN A 5 8.48 0.88 15.36
N ASN A 6 7.46 0.76 16.23
CA ASN A 6 6.13 1.36 16.05
C ASN A 6 6.06 2.80 16.62
N ARG A 7 7.17 3.53 16.51
CA ARG A 7 7.27 4.99 16.69
C ARG A 7 7.40 5.57 15.28
N PRO A 8 6.95 6.82 15.00
CA PRO A 8 7.36 7.48 13.77
C PRO A 8 8.89 7.46 13.70
N ALA A 9 9.45 7.11 12.54
CA ALA A 9 10.90 7.00 12.38
C ALA A 9 11.56 8.30 12.84
N SER A 10 12.51 8.20 13.77
CA SER A 10 13.17 9.36 14.40
C SER A 10 13.91 10.17 13.34
N SER A 11 13.24 11.20 12.83
CA SER A 11 13.66 11.96 11.66
C SER A 11 14.72 12.98 12.05
N MET A 12 15.89 12.86 11.43
CA MET A 12 16.97 13.83 11.52
C MET A 12 17.02 14.62 10.20
N PHE A 13 17.24 15.92 10.28
CA PHE A 13 17.45 16.77 9.10
C PHE A 13 18.79 17.48 9.21
N VAL A 14 19.52 17.61 8.11
CA VAL A 14 20.69 18.50 8.02
C VAL A 14 20.36 19.56 6.98
N ARG A 15 20.56 20.84 7.32
CA ARG A 15 20.20 21.97 6.49
C ARG A 15 21.33 22.97 6.43
N MET A 16 21.64 23.43 5.22
CA MET A 16 22.46 24.62 5.00
C MET A 16 21.53 25.84 5.05
N LEU A 17 21.84 26.79 5.92
CA LEU A 17 21.05 27.99 6.16
C LEU A 17 21.86 29.23 5.76
N SER A 18 21.21 30.16 5.07
CA SER A 18 21.81 31.47 4.77
C SER A 18 21.50 32.46 5.90
N ARG A 19 22.49 33.25 6.32
CA ARG A 19 22.31 34.32 7.31
C ARG A 19 21.95 35.64 6.63
N THR A 20 20.66 35.97 6.55
CA THR A 20 20.24 37.36 6.28
C THR A 20 20.70 38.24 7.44
N SER A 21 21.67 39.12 7.18
CA SER A 21 22.37 39.86 8.24
C SER A 21 21.49 40.94 8.88
N ALA A 22 21.07 40.70 10.12
CA ALA A 22 20.68 41.78 11.02
C ALA A 22 21.95 42.33 11.69
N LYS A 23 22.51 43.40 11.09
CA LYS A 23 23.60 44.26 11.60
C LYS A 23 24.88 43.53 12.08
N GLY A 24 25.86 43.41 11.19
CA GLY A 24 27.29 43.38 11.56
C GLY A 24 27.92 42.03 11.86
N GLY A 25 27.21 40.91 11.69
CA GLY A 25 27.81 39.57 11.73
C GLY A 25 28.30 39.10 10.35
N SER A 26 29.35 38.27 10.34
CA SER A 26 29.89 37.56 9.16
C SER A 26 28.77 37.00 8.28
N SER A 27 28.82 37.31 6.98
CA SER A 27 27.93 36.79 5.96
C SER A 27 28.43 35.43 5.49
N GLY A 28 27.75 34.37 5.90
CA GLY A 28 28.10 33.00 5.53
C GLY A 28 26.89 32.07 5.55
N GLN A 29 26.97 31.01 4.75
CA GLN A 29 26.09 29.85 4.88
C GLN A 29 26.62 28.97 6.01
N TYR A 30 25.74 28.49 6.89
CA TYR A 30 26.09 27.66 8.04
C TYR A 30 25.20 26.43 8.10
N ILE A 31 25.74 25.31 8.59
CA ILE A 31 25.06 24.02 8.54
C ILE A 31 24.60 23.62 9.95
N ARG A 32 23.32 23.30 10.08
CA ARG A 32 22.73 22.80 11.34
C ARG A 32 21.96 21.49 11.13
N ALA A 33 21.89 20.71 12.20
CA ALA A 33 21.15 19.47 12.28
C ALA A 33 19.95 19.60 13.24
N THR A 34 18.77 19.21 12.77
CA THR A 34 17.59 18.97 13.63
C THR A 34 17.72 17.55 14.19
N LEU A 35 17.92 17.42 15.51
CA LEU A 35 17.97 16.11 16.19
C LEU A 35 16.57 15.68 16.65
N PRO A 36 16.24 14.37 16.65
CA PRO A 36 14.99 13.86 17.20
C PRO A 36 14.78 14.30 18.66
N TYR A 37 13.55 14.72 18.97
CA TYR A 37 13.13 15.22 20.30
C TYR A 37 13.83 16.49 20.81
N ILE A 38 14.69 17.13 20.00
CA ILE A 38 15.25 18.44 20.30
C ILE A 38 14.46 19.51 19.53
N GLN A 39 14.02 20.58 20.22
CA GLN A 39 13.15 21.60 19.58
C GLN A 39 13.92 22.61 18.71
N ALA A 40 15.24 22.72 18.87
CA ALA A 40 16.07 23.71 18.20
C ALA A 40 17.18 23.04 17.39
N ASP A 41 17.47 23.60 16.21
CA ASP A 41 18.54 23.13 15.33
C ASP A 41 19.92 23.36 15.98
N ILE A 42 20.78 22.33 15.93
CA ILE A 42 22.10 22.30 16.55
C ILE A 42 23.20 22.40 15.47
N PRO A 43 24.19 23.29 15.60
CA PRO A 43 25.36 23.34 14.70
C PRO A 43 26.08 21.99 14.57
N ILE A 44 26.42 21.59 13.34
CA ILE A 44 26.94 20.24 13.03
C ILE A 44 28.19 19.87 13.85
N ILE A 45 29.10 20.81 14.06
CA ILE A 45 30.36 20.60 14.80
C ILE A 45 30.08 20.25 16.28
N ILE A 46 29.03 20.80 16.89
CA ILE A 46 28.62 20.47 18.27
C ILE A 46 28.12 19.02 18.35
N VAL A 47 27.50 18.50 17.29
CA VAL A 47 27.06 17.09 17.23
C VAL A 47 28.27 16.16 17.17
N PHE A 48 29.28 16.45 16.35
CA PHE A 48 30.55 15.69 16.33
C PHE A 48 31.27 15.72 17.68
N ARG A 49 31.39 16.90 18.29
CA ARG A 49 31.97 17.07 19.62
C ARG A 49 31.20 16.32 20.70
N ALA A 50 29.88 16.13 20.55
CA ALA A 50 29.07 15.30 21.45
C ALA A 50 29.28 13.78 21.22
N LEU A 51 29.49 13.34 19.98
CA LEU A 51 29.81 11.95 19.62
C LEU A 51 31.20 11.50 20.09
N GLY A 52 32.13 12.45 20.31
CA GLY A 52 33.47 12.18 20.86
C GLY A 52 34.62 12.83 20.09
N PHE A 53 34.35 13.33 18.88
CA PHE A 53 35.34 13.96 18.01
C PHE A 53 35.52 15.42 18.40
N VAL A 54 36.53 15.72 19.22
CA VAL A 54 36.76 17.05 19.79
C VAL A 54 37.63 17.93 18.89
N ALA A 55 38.68 17.37 18.28
CA ALA A 55 39.60 18.13 17.46
C ALA A 55 38.98 18.48 16.09
N ASP A 56 39.09 19.75 15.69
CA ASP A 56 38.46 20.23 14.46
C ASP A 56 39.02 19.55 13.21
N ARG A 57 40.29 19.13 13.24
CA ARG A 57 40.90 18.33 12.17
C ARG A 57 40.14 17.02 11.97
N ASP A 58 39.96 16.23 13.02
CA ASP A 58 39.27 14.94 12.96
C ASP A 58 37.85 15.11 12.41
N ILE A 59 37.13 16.14 12.86
CA ILE A 59 35.77 16.47 12.38
C ILE A 59 35.79 16.75 10.88
N LEU A 60 36.79 17.50 10.39
CA LEU A 60 36.96 17.79 8.98
C LEU A 60 37.32 16.54 8.17
N GLU A 61 38.16 15.64 8.67
CA GLU A 61 38.51 14.37 7.98
C GLU A 61 37.27 13.47 7.74
N HIS A 62 36.25 13.54 8.59
CA HIS A 62 34.99 12.80 8.41
C HIS A 62 34.02 13.43 7.40
N ILE A 63 34.19 14.72 7.06
CA ILE A 63 33.30 15.47 6.15
C ILE A 63 33.95 15.73 4.79
N CYS A 64 35.21 16.17 4.80
CA CYS A 64 36.01 16.48 3.62
C CYS A 64 37.18 15.51 3.56
N TYR A 65 37.10 14.53 2.66
CA TYR A 65 38.13 13.50 2.51
C TYR A 65 39.40 14.01 1.81
N ASP A 66 39.35 15.20 1.18
CA ASP A 66 40.45 15.83 0.46
C ASP A 66 40.64 17.27 0.95
N PHE A 67 41.70 17.50 1.73
CA PHE A 67 42.04 18.83 2.24
C PHE A 67 42.51 19.83 1.18
N SER A 68 42.76 19.41 -0.05
CA SER A 68 43.06 20.33 -1.15
C SER A 68 41.82 21.06 -1.69
N ASP A 69 40.61 20.58 -1.37
CA ASP A 69 39.34 21.18 -1.77
C ASP A 69 39.00 22.45 -0.97
N THR A 70 39.62 23.56 -1.36
CA THR A 70 39.41 24.88 -0.75
C THR A 70 37.94 25.32 -0.75
N GLN A 71 37.17 24.96 -1.78
CA GLN A 71 35.76 25.36 -1.93
C GLN A 71 34.88 24.70 -0.85
N MET A 72 35.04 23.38 -0.64
CA MET A 72 34.29 22.66 0.40
C MET A 72 34.68 23.14 1.81
N MET A 73 35.96 23.47 2.00
CA MET A 73 36.49 23.98 3.27
C MET A 73 36.00 25.41 3.59
N GLU A 74 35.84 26.29 2.58
CA GLU A 74 35.24 27.61 2.78
C GLU A 74 33.77 27.55 3.24
N LEU A 75 32.97 26.64 2.67
CA LEU A 75 31.58 26.43 3.09
C LEU A 75 31.45 25.89 4.52
N LEU A 76 32.48 25.19 5.03
CA LEU A 76 32.49 24.68 6.41
C LEU A 76 32.97 25.71 7.44
N ARG A 77 33.78 26.70 7.04
CA ARG A 77 34.37 27.71 7.95
C ARG A 77 33.33 28.41 8.86
N PRO A 78 32.18 28.93 8.37
CA PRO A 78 31.19 29.58 9.24
C PRO A 78 30.59 28.64 10.30
N SER A 79 30.55 27.33 10.02
CA SER A 79 30.03 26.32 10.95
C SER A 79 31.04 25.98 12.06
N LEU A 80 32.34 26.12 11.80
CA LEU A 80 33.41 26.04 12.82
C LEU A 80 33.41 27.28 13.72
N GLU A 81 33.31 28.48 13.13
CA GLU A 81 33.22 29.75 13.87
C GLU A 81 32.04 29.76 14.86
N GLU A 82 30.87 29.26 14.44
CA GLU A 82 29.69 29.13 15.31
C GLU A 82 29.92 28.19 16.52
N ALA A 83 30.73 27.14 16.36
CA ALA A 83 30.97 26.12 17.38
C ALA A 83 32.15 26.43 18.32
N PHE A 84 32.94 27.48 18.04
CA PHE A 84 34.16 27.85 18.78
C PHE A 84 33.97 27.95 20.30
N VAL A 85 32.76 28.27 20.78
CA VAL A 85 32.44 28.41 22.20
C VAL A 85 32.45 27.06 22.97
N ILE A 86 32.29 25.92 22.29
CA ILE A 86 31.99 24.62 22.93
C ILE A 86 33.09 23.60 22.64
N GLN A 87 34.22 23.72 23.33
CA GLN A 87 35.44 22.93 23.08
C GLN A 87 35.45 21.53 23.74
N ASN A 88 34.43 21.15 24.53
CA ASN A 88 34.45 19.91 25.32
C ASN A 88 33.19 19.05 25.09
N GLN A 89 33.34 17.72 24.97
CA GLN A 89 32.22 16.77 24.77
C GLN A 89 31.13 16.93 25.85
N GLN A 90 31.50 17.05 27.13
CA GLN A 90 30.51 17.24 28.20
C GLN A 90 29.72 18.55 28.10
N VAL A 91 30.31 19.59 27.48
CA VAL A 91 29.64 20.89 27.25
C VAL A 91 28.74 20.80 26.02
N ALA A 92 29.16 20.07 24.97
CA ALA A 92 28.31 19.75 23.82
C ALA A 92 27.07 18.93 24.24
N LEU A 93 27.24 17.90 25.07
CA LEU A 93 26.13 17.11 25.60
C LEU A 93 25.17 17.94 26.49
N ASP A 94 25.68 18.85 27.33
CA ASP A 94 24.81 19.75 28.10
C ASP A 94 24.08 20.77 27.20
N TYR A 95 24.74 21.27 26.15
CA TYR A 95 24.15 22.18 25.16
C TYR A 95 22.98 21.55 24.40
N ILE A 96 23.12 20.27 24.02
CA ILE A 96 22.04 19.47 23.41
C ILE A 96 20.95 19.19 24.43
N GLY A 97 21.30 18.66 25.61
CA GLY A 97 20.34 18.29 26.66
C GLY A 97 19.48 19.47 27.15
N LYS A 98 20.05 20.69 27.22
CA LYS A 98 19.34 21.93 27.58
C LYS A 98 18.28 22.37 26.55
N ARG A 99 18.28 21.81 25.34
CA ARG A 99 17.32 22.10 24.25
C ARG A 99 16.25 21.02 24.02
N GLY A 100 16.33 19.90 24.75
CA GLY A 100 15.33 18.82 24.69
C GLY A 100 14.73 18.43 26.04
N ALA A 101 15.45 18.63 27.16
CA ALA A 101 14.92 18.38 28.49
C ALA A 101 14.03 19.53 28.99
N THR A 102 13.11 19.23 29.92
CA THR A 102 12.30 20.24 30.60
C THR A 102 13.16 21.22 31.42
N VAL A 103 12.71 22.47 31.51
CA VAL A 103 13.40 23.52 32.26
C VAL A 103 13.50 23.14 33.75
N GLY A 104 14.70 23.28 34.33
CA GLY A 104 14.98 22.96 35.74
C GLY A 104 15.71 21.63 35.98
N VAL A 105 15.96 20.82 34.95
CA VAL A 105 16.70 19.54 35.08
C VAL A 105 18.21 19.76 35.31
N THR A 106 18.81 18.98 36.22
CA THR A 106 20.24 19.05 36.58
C THR A 106 21.16 18.69 35.40
N ARG A 107 22.40 19.24 35.40
CA ARG A 107 23.39 19.05 34.32
C ARG A 107 23.64 17.57 33.99
N GLU A 108 23.81 16.72 34.99
CA GLU A 108 24.03 15.28 34.81
C GLU A 108 22.87 14.60 34.07
N LYS A 109 21.62 14.90 34.47
CA LYS A 109 20.42 14.36 33.82
C LYS A 109 20.29 14.86 32.38
N ARG A 110 20.67 16.11 32.09
CA ARG A 110 20.71 16.65 30.72
C ARG A 110 21.77 15.96 29.85
N ILE A 111 22.97 15.73 30.39
CA ILE A 111 24.05 15.00 29.69
C ILE A 111 23.62 13.55 29.42
N LYS A 112 23.03 12.86 30.40
CA LYS A 112 22.50 11.49 30.23
C LYS A 112 21.41 11.44 29.16
N TYR A 113 20.46 12.38 29.19
CA TYR A 113 19.41 12.49 28.18
C TYR A 113 19.96 12.73 26.77
N ALA A 114 20.96 13.60 26.61
CA ALA A 114 21.63 13.83 25.33
C ALA A 114 22.35 12.57 24.82
N LYS A 115 23.05 11.83 25.69
CA LYS A 115 23.66 10.54 25.32
C LYS A 115 22.61 9.52 24.88
N GLU A 116 21.50 9.40 25.61
CA GLU A 116 20.41 8.48 25.24
C GLU A 116 19.79 8.82 23.87
N ILE A 117 19.65 10.11 23.52
CA ILE A 117 19.20 10.53 22.18
C ILE A 117 20.22 10.14 21.10
N LEU A 118 21.50 10.46 21.28
CA LEU A 118 22.54 10.15 20.29
C LEU A 118 22.71 8.63 20.10
N GLN A 119 22.52 7.85 21.16
CA GLN A 119 22.59 6.39 21.11
C GLN A 119 21.35 5.75 20.48
N LYS A 120 20.12 6.15 20.88
CA LYS A 120 18.89 5.41 20.55
C LYS A 120 18.03 6.03 19.46
N GLU A 121 18.14 7.34 19.25
CA GLU A 121 17.22 8.10 18.39
C GLU A 121 17.92 8.76 17.19
N MET A 122 19.19 9.17 17.32
CA MET A 122 20.02 9.57 16.18
C MET A 122 20.44 8.32 15.38
N LEU A 123 20.15 8.29 14.08
CA LEU A 123 20.57 7.23 13.14
C LEU A 123 20.36 5.79 13.67
N PRO A 124 19.13 5.41 14.08
CA PRO A 124 18.87 4.12 14.75
C PRO A 124 19.05 2.90 13.86
N HIS A 125 19.18 3.09 12.53
CA HIS A 125 19.47 2.02 11.57
C HIS A 125 20.96 1.64 11.51
N VAL A 126 21.86 2.54 11.92
CA VAL A 126 23.32 2.28 12.00
C VAL A 126 23.67 1.48 13.25
N GLY A 127 22.98 1.77 14.36
CA GLY A 127 23.17 1.05 15.62
C GLY A 127 22.44 1.70 16.80
N VAL A 128 21.99 0.85 17.73
CA VAL A 128 21.33 1.25 19.00
C VAL A 128 22.10 0.72 20.22
N GLY A 129 23.15 -0.07 19.99
CA GLY A 129 24.05 -0.58 21.04
C GLY A 129 24.91 0.51 21.67
N GLU A 130 25.70 0.13 22.66
CA GLU A 130 26.80 0.96 23.16
C GLU A 130 27.96 0.90 22.14
N TYR A 131 28.86 1.90 22.16
CA TYR A 131 30.04 1.98 21.27
C TYR A 131 29.75 2.13 19.77
N CYS A 132 28.52 2.50 19.38
CA CYS A 132 28.14 2.75 17.98
C CYS A 132 28.45 4.19 17.50
N GLU A 133 29.00 5.05 18.35
CA GLU A 133 29.20 6.49 18.10
C GLU A 133 30.12 6.76 16.89
N THR A 134 31.19 5.99 16.72
CA THR A 134 32.14 6.11 15.59
C THR A 134 31.45 5.86 14.25
N LYS A 135 30.68 4.76 14.12
CA LYS A 135 29.93 4.43 12.90
C LYS A 135 28.90 5.53 12.56
N LYS A 136 28.27 6.13 13.58
CA LYS A 136 27.35 7.27 13.41
C LYS A 136 28.06 8.56 13.00
N ALA A 137 29.28 8.82 13.47
CA ALA A 137 30.06 9.99 13.08
C ALA A 137 30.45 9.93 11.59
N TYR A 138 30.94 8.78 11.11
CA TYR A 138 31.20 8.56 9.68
C TYR A 138 29.94 8.75 8.83
N TYR A 139 28.81 8.15 9.21
CA TYR A 139 27.56 8.29 8.47
C TYR A 139 27.04 9.74 8.48
N PHE A 140 27.18 10.46 9.60
CA PHE A 140 26.80 11.86 9.72
C PHE A 140 27.70 12.78 8.87
N GLY A 141 29.00 12.52 8.84
CA GLY A 141 29.96 13.17 7.94
C GLY A 141 29.61 12.97 6.47
N TYR A 142 29.26 11.74 6.07
CA TYR A 142 28.80 11.44 4.71
C TYR A 142 27.52 12.19 4.31
N ILE A 143 26.55 12.37 5.22
CA ILE A 143 25.35 13.21 4.95
C ILE A 143 25.76 14.66 4.64
N ILE A 144 26.68 15.23 5.42
CA ILE A 144 27.15 16.61 5.25
C ILE A 144 27.98 16.73 3.96
N HIS A 145 28.82 15.74 3.65
CA HIS A 145 29.59 15.66 2.42
C HIS A 145 28.68 15.71 1.18
N ARG A 146 27.62 14.88 1.16
CA ARG A 146 26.63 14.89 0.06
C ARG A 146 25.90 16.23 -0.08
N LEU A 147 25.56 16.89 1.04
CA LEU A 147 24.97 18.22 1.04
C LEU A 147 25.93 19.27 0.43
N LEU A 148 27.22 19.20 0.75
CA LEU A 148 28.24 20.11 0.21
C LEU A 148 28.48 19.88 -1.30
N LEU A 149 28.52 18.63 -1.75
CA LEU A 149 28.62 18.31 -3.19
C LEU A 149 27.44 18.88 -3.99
N CYS A 150 26.23 18.84 -3.43
CA CYS A 150 25.04 19.45 -4.03
C CYS A 150 25.11 20.98 -4.02
N ALA A 151 25.53 21.59 -2.91
CA ALA A 151 25.68 23.04 -2.79
C ALA A 151 26.75 23.63 -3.73
N LEU A 152 27.81 22.86 -4.01
CA LEU A 152 28.86 23.19 -4.98
C LEU A 152 28.49 22.85 -6.44
N GLY A 153 27.29 22.32 -6.70
CA GLY A 153 26.85 21.92 -8.04
C GLY A 153 27.59 20.72 -8.64
N ARG A 154 28.38 19.98 -7.84
CA ARG A 154 29.15 18.80 -8.27
C ARG A 154 28.31 17.53 -8.35
N ARG A 155 27.13 17.53 -7.72
CA ARG A 155 26.13 16.45 -7.77
C ARG A 155 24.74 17.08 -7.96
N PRO A 156 23.85 16.52 -8.80
CA PRO A 156 22.46 16.97 -8.89
C PRO A 156 21.67 16.70 -7.60
N GLU A 157 20.54 17.39 -7.46
CA GLU A 157 19.56 17.11 -6.40
C GLU A 157 18.98 15.68 -6.57
N ASP A 158 18.82 14.95 -5.47
CA ASP A 158 18.23 13.59 -5.51
C ASP A 158 16.74 13.66 -5.88
N ASP A 159 16.31 12.90 -6.89
CA ASP A 159 14.89 12.87 -7.26
C ASP A 159 14.04 12.09 -6.24
N ARG A 160 13.07 12.81 -5.68
CA ARG A 160 12.09 12.30 -4.73
C ARG A 160 11.02 11.45 -5.41
N ASP A 161 10.73 11.66 -6.69
CA ASP A 161 9.58 11.04 -7.37
C ASP A 161 9.94 9.70 -8.06
N HIS A 162 11.23 9.42 -8.26
CA HIS A 162 11.86 8.14 -8.60
C HIS A 162 11.30 6.95 -7.80
N TYR A 163 10.89 5.88 -8.49
CA TYR A 163 10.18 4.78 -7.84
C TYR A 163 11.10 3.85 -7.03
N GLY A 164 12.39 3.77 -7.37
CA GLY A 164 13.41 3.09 -6.53
C GLY A 164 13.56 3.71 -5.14
N ASN A 165 13.31 5.02 -4.98
CA ASN A 165 13.27 5.68 -3.68
C ASN A 165 11.98 5.38 -2.87
N LYS A 166 11.08 4.53 -3.39
CA LYS A 166 9.79 4.18 -2.78
C LYS A 166 9.73 2.67 -2.51
N ARG A 167 8.84 2.27 -1.61
CA ARG A 167 8.55 0.86 -1.29
C ARG A 167 7.04 0.68 -1.15
N LEU A 168 6.57 -0.53 -1.39
CA LEU A 168 5.16 -0.88 -1.38
C LEU A 168 4.79 -1.63 -0.10
N ASP A 169 4.05 -0.98 0.80
CA ASP A 169 3.49 -1.59 2.00
C ASP A 169 2.41 -2.61 1.61
N LEU A 170 2.76 -3.90 1.51
CA LEU A 170 1.80 -4.99 1.29
C LEU A 170 0.97 -5.31 2.55
N ALA A 171 -0.02 -6.18 2.38
CA ALA A 171 -0.88 -6.65 3.47
C ALA A 171 -0.10 -7.21 4.67
N GLY A 172 1.03 -7.90 4.45
CA GLY A 172 1.90 -8.44 5.50
C GLY A 172 2.42 -7.38 6.47
N PRO A 173 3.28 -6.43 6.02
CA PRO A 173 3.76 -5.31 6.85
C PRO A 173 2.63 -4.49 7.49
N LEU A 174 1.54 -4.23 6.76
CA LEU A 174 0.39 -3.48 7.27
C LEU A 174 -0.36 -4.21 8.39
N LEU A 175 -0.52 -5.52 8.29
CA LEU A 175 -1.11 -6.36 9.34
C LEU A 175 -0.15 -6.53 10.53
N GLY A 176 1.15 -6.68 10.28
CA GLY A 176 2.18 -6.75 11.32
C GLY A 176 2.21 -5.49 12.19
N GLY A 177 2.19 -4.30 11.57
CA GLY A 177 2.12 -3.01 12.27
C GLY A 177 0.84 -2.85 13.10
N LEU A 178 -0.31 -3.26 12.55
CA LEU A 178 -1.61 -3.23 13.24
C LEU A 178 -1.65 -4.21 14.42
N PHE A 179 -1.28 -5.49 14.20
CA PHE A 179 -1.21 -6.51 15.25
C PHE A 179 -0.29 -6.05 16.38
N ARG A 180 0.88 -5.51 16.06
CA ARG A 180 1.83 -4.99 17.05
C ARG A 180 1.28 -3.83 17.86
N MET A 181 0.47 -2.95 17.26
CA MET A 181 -0.21 -1.86 17.98
C MET A 181 -1.23 -2.42 18.98
N LEU A 182 -2.05 -3.38 18.55
CA LEU A 182 -3.06 -4.05 19.39
C LEU A 182 -2.42 -4.90 20.50
N PHE A 183 -1.32 -5.60 20.20
CA PHE A 183 -0.57 -6.38 21.17
C PHE A 183 0.10 -5.49 22.22
N ARG A 184 0.75 -4.38 21.83
CA ARG A 184 1.26 -3.36 22.77
C ARG A 184 0.15 -2.69 23.61
N LYS A 185 -1.10 -2.67 23.13
CA LYS A 185 -2.26 -2.26 23.94
C LYS A 185 -2.59 -3.35 24.97
N LEU A 186 -2.72 -4.60 24.54
CA LEU A 186 -2.96 -5.75 25.43
C LEU A 186 -1.89 -5.86 26.55
N THR A 187 -0.60 -5.71 26.24
CA THR A 187 0.47 -5.73 27.26
C THR A 187 0.34 -4.59 28.28
N ARG A 188 -0.11 -3.40 27.87
CA ARG A 188 -0.39 -2.28 28.78
C ARG A 188 -1.61 -2.56 29.65
N ASP A 189 -2.69 -3.05 29.04
CA ASP A 189 -3.93 -3.39 29.76
C ASP A 189 -3.66 -4.46 30.84
N VAL A 190 -2.88 -5.50 30.50
CA VAL A 190 -2.42 -6.54 31.45
C VAL A 190 -1.52 -5.95 32.54
N ARG A 191 -0.53 -5.10 32.19
CA ARG A 191 0.33 -4.45 33.19
C ARG A 191 -0.47 -3.60 34.18
N SER A 192 -1.45 -2.83 33.70
CA SER A 192 -2.34 -2.02 34.54
C SER A 192 -3.29 -2.87 35.39
N TYR A 193 -3.66 -4.07 34.95
CA TYR A 193 -4.40 -5.02 35.78
C TYR A 193 -3.52 -5.60 36.90
N VAL A 194 -2.32 -6.09 36.57
CA VAL A 194 -1.37 -6.63 37.55
C VAL A 194 -1.01 -5.59 38.61
N GLN A 195 -0.73 -4.35 38.20
CA GLN A 195 -0.47 -3.26 39.16
C GLN A 195 -1.63 -3.10 40.16
N LYS A 196 -2.88 -3.06 39.68
CA LYS A 196 -4.06 -2.96 40.56
C LYS A 196 -4.25 -4.18 41.46
N CYS A 197 -3.85 -5.38 41.06
CA CYS A 197 -3.86 -6.55 41.94
C CYS A 197 -2.84 -6.38 43.08
N VAL A 198 -1.61 -5.97 42.75
CA VAL A 198 -0.53 -5.70 43.73
C VAL A 198 -0.93 -4.57 44.69
N ASP A 199 -1.40 -3.43 44.18
CA ASP A 199 -1.80 -2.26 44.98
C ASP A 199 -2.94 -2.59 45.98
N ASN A 200 -3.74 -3.64 45.72
CA ASN A 200 -4.85 -4.07 46.56
C ASN A 200 -4.58 -5.39 47.31
N ASN A 201 -3.35 -5.92 47.30
CA ASN A 201 -2.98 -7.22 47.86
C ASN A 201 -3.94 -8.37 47.44
N LYS A 202 -4.24 -8.46 46.13
CA LYS A 202 -5.05 -9.54 45.54
C LYS A 202 -4.23 -10.40 44.60
N ASP A 203 -4.52 -11.70 44.58
CA ASP A 203 -3.90 -12.63 43.64
C ASP A 203 -4.16 -12.26 42.18
N VAL A 204 -3.16 -12.49 41.34
CA VAL A 204 -3.20 -12.17 39.91
C VAL A 204 -3.86 -13.33 39.15
N ASN A 205 -5.10 -13.14 38.70
CA ASN A 205 -5.76 -14.09 37.83
C ASN A 205 -5.57 -13.69 36.34
N LEU A 206 -4.76 -14.46 35.63
CA LEU A 206 -4.42 -14.21 34.22
C LEU A 206 -5.62 -14.28 33.26
N GLN A 207 -6.63 -15.08 33.57
CA GLN A 207 -7.82 -15.23 32.72
C GLN A 207 -8.68 -13.96 32.69
N PHE A 208 -8.72 -13.20 33.79
CA PHE A 208 -9.36 -11.89 33.83
C PHE A 208 -8.46 -10.76 33.30
N ALA A 209 -7.14 -10.94 33.32
CA ALA A 209 -6.17 -9.99 32.77
C ALA A 209 -6.20 -9.96 31.23
N ILE A 210 -6.22 -11.12 30.58
CA ILE A 210 -6.03 -11.25 29.13
C ILE A 210 -7.37 -11.11 28.38
N LYS A 211 -7.64 -9.90 27.88
CA LYS A 211 -8.86 -9.58 27.13
C LYS A 211 -8.69 -9.86 25.63
N ALA A 212 -8.98 -11.09 25.19
CA ALA A 212 -8.90 -11.50 23.77
C ALA A 212 -9.63 -10.54 22.80
N LYS A 213 -10.79 -9.99 23.21
CA LYS A 213 -11.56 -9.01 22.42
C LYS A 213 -10.74 -7.79 21.97
N THR A 214 -9.69 -7.38 22.69
CA THR A 214 -8.83 -6.25 22.31
C THR A 214 -8.15 -6.46 20.95
N ILE A 215 -7.74 -7.70 20.62
CA ILE A 215 -7.14 -8.03 19.33
C ILE A 215 -8.24 -8.34 18.31
N THR A 216 -9.16 -9.26 18.63
CA THR A 216 -10.20 -9.74 17.69
C THR A 216 -11.08 -8.59 17.17
N SER A 217 -11.61 -7.74 18.06
CA SER A 217 -12.45 -6.61 17.65
C SER A 217 -11.64 -5.50 16.99
N GLY A 218 -10.37 -5.31 17.38
CA GLY A 218 -9.47 -4.34 16.76
C GLY A 218 -9.17 -4.67 15.30
N LEU A 219 -8.77 -5.92 15.02
CA LEU A 219 -8.55 -6.40 13.65
C LEU A 219 -9.84 -6.34 12.81
N LYS A 220 -10.97 -6.84 13.35
CA LYS A 220 -12.27 -6.79 12.65
C LYS A 220 -12.68 -5.35 12.30
N TYR A 221 -12.49 -4.41 13.22
CA TYR A 221 -12.81 -2.99 13.00
C TYR A 221 -11.94 -2.36 11.90
N SER A 222 -10.62 -2.48 11.96
CA SER A 222 -9.72 -1.87 10.97
C SER A 222 -9.92 -2.46 9.57
N LEU A 223 -10.05 -3.79 9.46
CA LEU A 223 -10.29 -4.46 8.18
C LEU A 223 -11.67 -4.12 7.58
N ALA A 224 -12.72 -3.98 8.41
CA ALA A 224 -14.06 -3.65 7.92
C ALA A 224 -14.23 -2.16 7.55
N THR A 225 -13.53 -1.25 8.23
CA THR A 225 -13.68 0.21 8.03
C THR A 225 -12.63 0.83 7.11
N GLY A 226 -11.52 0.15 6.85
CA GLY A 226 -10.40 0.72 6.10
C GLY A 226 -9.48 1.63 6.93
N ASN A 227 -9.70 1.74 8.25
CA ASN A 227 -8.99 2.64 9.15
C ASN A 227 -7.92 1.92 9.98
N TRP A 228 -6.64 2.17 9.67
CA TRP A 228 -5.48 1.64 10.38
C TRP A 228 -5.09 2.59 11.52
N GLY A 229 -5.68 2.38 12.69
CA GLY A 229 -5.46 3.20 13.89
C GLY A 229 -6.57 3.05 14.92
N GLN A 230 -6.48 3.78 16.04
CA GLN A 230 -7.63 4.00 16.91
C GLN A 230 -8.50 5.11 16.32
N ALA A 231 -9.82 4.92 16.34
CA ALA A 231 -10.77 5.93 15.88
C ALA A 231 -10.50 7.29 16.56
N ASN A 232 -10.58 8.36 15.79
CA ASN A 232 -10.41 9.76 16.21
C ASN A 232 -8.99 10.15 16.69
N GLN A 233 -7.93 9.39 16.35
CA GLN A 233 -6.55 9.85 16.49
C GLN A 233 -5.97 10.39 15.17
N ALA A 234 -5.28 11.53 15.25
CA ALA A 234 -4.53 12.11 14.14
C ALA A 234 -3.44 11.13 13.64
N GLY A 235 -3.31 10.99 12.32
CA GLY A 235 -2.38 10.03 11.69
C GLY A 235 -2.98 8.66 11.34
N THR A 236 -4.28 8.44 11.54
CA THR A 236 -4.96 7.22 11.08
C THR A 236 -4.92 7.12 9.55
N ARG A 237 -4.32 6.04 9.02
CA ARG A 237 -4.32 5.76 7.56
C ARG A 237 -5.71 5.22 7.16
N ALA A 238 -6.46 5.99 6.38
CA ALA A 238 -7.79 5.61 5.87
C ALA A 238 -7.72 5.04 4.45
N GLY A 239 -8.69 4.18 4.08
CA GLY A 239 -8.83 3.64 2.72
C GLY A 239 -7.87 2.51 2.35
N VAL A 240 -7.22 1.89 3.33
CA VAL A 240 -6.29 0.75 3.15
C VAL A 240 -7.05 -0.54 2.82
N SER A 241 -8.17 -0.79 3.51
CA SER A 241 -9.12 -1.85 3.13
C SER A 241 -10.21 -1.28 2.22
N GLN A 242 -10.59 -2.05 1.19
CA GLN A 242 -11.65 -1.70 0.23
C GLN A 242 -12.47 -2.96 -0.07
N VAL A 243 -13.78 -2.81 -0.32
CA VAL A 243 -14.64 -3.92 -0.75
C VAL A 243 -14.23 -4.34 -2.16
N LEU A 244 -14.01 -5.65 -2.36
CA LEU A 244 -13.56 -6.19 -3.65
C LEU A 244 -14.57 -5.91 -4.76
N ASN A 245 -14.20 -5.13 -5.78
CA ASN A 245 -15.01 -4.95 -6.98
C ASN A 245 -15.11 -6.28 -7.78
N ARG A 246 -16.35 -6.68 -8.10
CA ARG A 246 -16.71 -7.97 -8.73
C ARG A 246 -17.63 -7.80 -9.95
N LEU A 247 -17.60 -6.65 -10.63
CA LEU A 247 -18.39 -6.45 -11.86
C LEU A 247 -17.94 -7.39 -12.99
N THR A 248 -16.63 -7.61 -13.13
CA THR A 248 -16.03 -8.59 -14.06
C THR A 248 -14.84 -9.29 -13.41
N PHE A 249 -14.47 -10.46 -13.95
CA PHE A 249 -13.28 -11.19 -13.54
C PHE A 249 -12.00 -10.32 -13.68
N ALA A 250 -11.86 -9.61 -14.81
CA ALA A 250 -10.76 -8.68 -15.04
C ALA A 250 -10.74 -7.51 -14.04
N SER A 251 -11.90 -6.96 -13.67
CA SER A 251 -12.01 -5.90 -12.65
C SER A 251 -11.58 -6.40 -11.26
N THR A 252 -11.90 -7.65 -10.91
CA THR A 252 -11.41 -8.28 -9.67
C THR A 252 -9.89 -8.44 -9.67
N LEU A 253 -9.29 -8.97 -10.74
CA LEU A 253 -7.84 -9.13 -10.85
C LEU A 253 -7.10 -7.77 -10.83
N SER A 254 -7.61 -6.77 -11.55
CA SER A 254 -7.13 -5.40 -11.50
C SER A 254 -7.17 -4.82 -10.09
N HIS A 255 -8.27 -5.03 -9.36
CA HIS A 255 -8.39 -4.50 -8.00
C HIS A 255 -7.37 -5.09 -7.02
N LEU A 256 -7.01 -6.37 -7.18
CA LEU A 256 -5.97 -7.03 -6.37
C LEU A 256 -4.56 -6.48 -6.65
N ARG A 257 -4.31 -5.92 -7.85
CA ARG A 257 -3.04 -5.31 -8.26
C ARG A 257 -2.99 -3.78 -8.10
N ARG A 258 -3.99 -3.20 -7.43
CA ARG A 258 -4.11 -1.75 -7.23
C ARG A 258 -3.18 -1.24 -6.12
N LEU A 259 -2.44 -0.18 -6.42
CA LEU A 259 -1.67 0.60 -5.47
C LEU A 259 -2.33 1.96 -5.23
N ASN A 260 -2.18 2.50 -4.02
CA ASN A 260 -2.69 3.82 -3.66
C ASN A 260 -1.62 4.65 -2.95
N SER A 261 -1.30 5.81 -3.50
CA SER A 261 -0.34 6.74 -2.90
C SER A 261 -0.98 7.44 -1.69
N PRO A 262 -0.30 7.57 -0.53
CA PRO A 262 -0.87 8.14 0.70
C PRO A 262 -1.01 9.69 0.66
N ILE A 263 -1.06 10.28 -0.52
CA ILE A 263 -1.18 11.72 -0.75
C ILE A 263 -2.67 12.09 -0.77
N GLY A 264 -3.02 13.18 -0.07
CA GLY A 264 -4.39 13.70 -0.06
C GLY A 264 -4.87 14.03 -1.48
N ARG A 265 -6.04 13.52 -1.86
CA ARG A 265 -6.59 13.63 -3.22
C ARG A 265 -6.86 15.09 -3.64
N GLU A 266 -7.07 15.98 -2.68
CA GLU A 266 -7.25 17.43 -2.83
C GLU A 266 -5.97 18.15 -3.30
N GLY A 267 -4.80 17.53 -3.14
CA GLY A 267 -3.52 18.13 -3.53
C GLY A 267 -3.33 18.19 -5.05
N LYS A 268 -3.23 19.41 -5.59
CA LYS A 268 -2.88 19.70 -7.00
C LYS A 268 -1.39 19.52 -7.34
N LEU A 269 -0.67 18.64 -6.65
CA LEU A 269 0.74 18.38 -6.95
C LEU A 269 0.85 17.56 -8.24
N ALA A 270 1.40 18.17 -9.29
CA ALA A 270 1.51 17.55 -10.61
C ALA A 270 2.58 16.44 -10.67
N LYS A 271 3.82 16.71 -10.21
CA LYS A 271 4.95 15.76 -10.29
C LYS A 271 4.64 14.32 -9.83
N PRO A 272 4.09 14.06 -8.62
CA PRO A 272 3.82 12.68 -8.17
C PRO A 272 2.70 11.97 -8.95
N ARG A 273 1.93 12.70 -9.76
CA ARG A 273 0.87 12.16 -10.63
C ARG A 273 1.34 11.88 -12.06
N GLN A 274 2.44 12.49 -12.48
CA GLN A 274 3.01 12.27 -13.80
C GLN A 274 3.63 10.86 -13.91
N LEU A 275 3.67 10.34 -15.14
CA LEU A 275 4.37 9.09 -15.42
C LEU A 275 5.88 9.38 -15.44
N HIS A 276 6.57 8.87 -14.43
CA HIS A 276 8.04 8.80 -14.32
C HIS A 276 8.62 7.65 -15.16
N ASN A 277 9.89 7.75 -15.57
CA ASN A 277 10.60 6.71 -16.33
C ASN A 277 10.80 5.42 -15.51
N SER A 278 11.28 5.49 -14.26
CA SER A 278 11.38 4.33 -13.32
C SER A 278 10.05 3.68 -12.89
N HIS A 279 8.95 3.98 -13.58
CA HIS A 279 7.76 3.12 -13.57
C HIS A 279 7.85 1.97 -14.58
N TRP A 280 8.74 2.04 -15.58
CA TRP A 280 8.95 0.97 -16.55
C TRP A 280 9.31 -0.35 -15.84
N GLY A 281 8.88 -1.49 -16.39
CA GLY A 281 8.95 -2.80 -15.73
C GLY A 281 8.05 -3.00 -14.48
N MET A 282 7.59 -1.93 -13.82
CA MET A 282 6.95 -1.99 -12.50
C MET A 282 5.46 -1.56 -12.46
N MET A 283 5.07 -0.51 -13.17
CA MET A 283 3.74 0.11 -13.06
C MET A 283 3.09 0.36 -14.42
N CYS A 284 1.88 -0.17 -14.64
CA CYS A 284 1.18 -0.02 -15.92
C CYS A 284 1.02 1.46 -16.31
N PRO A 285 1.46 1.88 -17.52
CA PRO A 285 1.45 3.29 -17.91
C PRO A 285 0.04 3.82 -18.21
N ALA A 286 -0.91 2.96 -18.61
CA ALA A 286 -2.27 3.35 -18.98
C ALA A 286 -3.31 3.12 -17.86
N GLU A 287 -3.06 2.22 -16.91
CA GLU A 287 -4.10 1.79 -15.96
C GLU A 287 -4.16 2.69 -14.70
N THR A 288 -4.68 3.90 -14.86
CA THR A 288 -4.98 4.88 -13.79
C THR A 288 -6.44 5.35 -13.90
N PRO A 289 -7.15 5.63 -12.79
CA PRO A 289 -8.48 6.24 -12.85
C PRO A 289 -8.39 7.72 -13.24
N GLU A 290 -9.49 8.25 -13.77
CA GLU A 290 -9.64 9.65 -14.16
C GLU A 290 -9.85 10.59 -12.95
N GLY A 291 -9.75 11.91 -13.22
CA GLY A 291 -10.01 12.96 -12.23
C GLY A 291 -9.04 12.97 -11.05
N GLN A 292 -9.56 13.19 -9.84
CA GLN A 292 -8.76 13.49 -8.64
C GLN A 292 -7.84 12.35 -8.18
N ALA A 293 -8.06 11.12 -8.63
CA ALA A 293 -7.22 9.96 -8.32
C ALA A 293 -6.14 9.68 -9.39
N CYS A 294 -6.15 10.40 -10.50
CA CYS A 294 -5.20 10.23 -11.60
C CYS A 294 -3.75 10.35 -11.11
N GLY A 295 -2.93 9.35 -11.47
CA GLY A 295 -1.53 9.21 -11.10
C GLY A 295 -1.28 8.85 -9.63
N LEU A 296 -2.27 8.95 -8.74
CA LEU A 296 -2.14 8.54 -7.32
C LEU A 296 -2.51 7.08 -7.12
N VAL A 297 -3.52 6.61 -7.85
CA VAL A 297 -3.91 5.20 -7.93
C VAL A 297 -3.30 4.61 -9.19
N LYS A 298 -2.49 3.57 -9.03
CA LYS A 298 -1.74 2.90 -10.11
C LYS A 298 -2.00 1.40 -10.02
N ASN A 299 -1.68 0.62 -11.07
CA ASN A 299 -1.82 -0.83 -11.06
C ASN A 299 -0.52 -1.50 -11.53
N LEU A 300 -0.14 -2.60 -10.87
CA LEU A 300 1.08 -3.37 -11.19
C LEU A 300 0.99 -3.96 -12.60
N MET A 301 2.11 -3.99 -13.32
CA MET A 301 2.22 -4.72 -14.60
C MET A 301 2.16 -6.24 -14.37
N LEU A 302 2.07 -7.05 -15.44
CA LEU A 302 1.82 -8.49 -15.33
C LEU A 302 2.93 -9.27 -14.57
N MET A 303 4.20 -9.06 -14.93
CA MET A 303 5.35 -9.82 -14.39
C MET A 303 5.93 -9.27 -13.08
N VAL A 304 5.34 -8.21 -12.52
CA VAL A 304 5.90 -7.53 -11.34
C VAL A 304 5.91 -8.45 -10.14
N TYR A 305 7.08 -8.58 -9.55
CA TYR A 305 7.31 -9.31 -8.31
C TYR A 305 7.63 -8.30 -7.19
N ILE A 306 6.99 -8.45 -6.03
CA ILE A 306 7.18 -7.55 -4.88
C ILE A 306 7.86 -8.33 -3.77
N THR A 307 9.06 -7.88 -3.40
CA THR A 307 9.89 -8.47 -2.36
C THR A 307 9.14 -8.61 -1.03
N VAL A 308 9.04 -9.81 -0.48
CA VAL A 308 8.43 -10.06 0.84
C VAL A 308 9.38 -9.65 1.97
N GLY A 309 10.69 -9.68 1.71
CA GLY A 309 11.76 -9.25 2.62
C GLY A 309 12.50 -10.44 3.25
N SER A 310 13.75 -10.22 3.68
CA SER A 310 14.66 -11.29 4.09
C SER A 310 15.56 -10.93 5.26
N ALA A 311 16.18 -11.97 5.85
CA ALA A 311 17.19 -11.80 6.87
C ALA A 311 18.47 -11.21 6.27
N ALA A 312 18.89 -10.05 6.77
CA ALA A 312 20.14 -9.41 6.34
C ALA A 312 21.40 -10.04 6.97
N ASN A 313 21.26 -10.79 8.07
CA ASN A 313 22.40 -11.31 8.84
C ASN A 313 23.35 -12.19 8.01
N PRO A 314 22.89 -13.17 7.20
CA PRO A 314 23.82 -13.99 6.41
C PRO A 314 24.62 -13.18 5.38
N LEU A 315 24.04 -12.09 4.86
CA LEU A 315 24.75 -11.17 3.96
C LEU A 315 25.77 -10.31 4.71
N LEU A 316 25.49 -9.92 5.95
CA LEU A 316 26.44 -9.19 6.79
C LEU A 316 27.61 -10.10 7.22
N GLU A 317 27.31 -11.31 7.69
CA GLU A 317 28.31 -12.34 8.02
C GLU A 317 29.23 -12.61 6.81
N PHE A 318 28.66 -12.81 5.62
CA PHE A 318 29.41 -12.99 4.38
C PHE A 318 30.31 -11.79 4.02
N LEU A 319 29.85 -10.55 4.23
CA LEU A 319 30.65 -9.35 3.96
C LEU A 319 31.77 -9.17 5.00
N GLU A 320 31.49 -9.43 6.27
CA GLU A 320 32.47 -9.38 7.37
C GLU A 320 33.57 -10.44 7.18
N GLU A 321 33.22 -11.66 6.78
CA GLU A 321 34.21 -12.68 6.40
C GLU A 321 34.98 -12.28 5.14
N TRP A 322 34.32 -11.63 4.17
CA TRP A 322 34.91 -11.36 2.87
C TRP A 322 35.54 -9.97 2.71
N SER A 323 36.53 -9.69 3.57
CA SER A 323 37.51 -8.61 3.39
C SER A 323 36.95 -7.18 3.19
N THR A 324 35.74 -6.89 3.67
CA THR A 324 35.32 -5.48 3.81
C THR A 324 36.06 -4.85 4.98
N GLU A 325 36.74 -3.72 4.75
CA GLU A 325 37.45 -3.02 5.82
C GLU A 325 36.44 -2.40 6.79
N ASN A 326 36.71 -2.53 8.09
CA ASN A 326 35.84 -2.04 9.17
C ASN A 326 36.13 -0.57 9.54
N PHE A 327 35.11 0.18 9.97
CA PHE A 327 35.24 1.60 10.36
C PHE A 327 36.26 1.90 11.46
N GLU A 328 36.62 0.90 12.25
CA GLU A 328 37.61 1.02 13.34
C GLU A 328 39.06 0.92 12.83
N GLU A 329 39.26 0.40 11.61
CA GLU A 329 40.56 0.15 10.99
C GLU A 329 40.87 1.12 9.81
N ILE A 330 39.85 1.81 9.30
CA ILE A 330 39.94 2.69 8.13
C ILE A 330 40.46 4.09 8.50
N SER A 331 41.44 4.58 7.73
CA SER A 331 41.78 6.01 7.67
C SER A 331 40.83 6.75 6.70
N PRO A 332 40.26 7.91 7.05
CA PRO A 332 39.39 8.68 6.18
C PRO A 332 39.96 9.02 4.80
N ALA A 333 41.29 9.12 4.68
CA ALA A 333 41.98 9.41 3.41
C ALA A 333 41.84 8.30 2.35
N VAL A 334 41.47 7.08 2.73
CA VAL A 334 41.27 5.94 1.80
C VAL A 334 39.85 5.94 1.21
N ILE A 335 38.89 6.59 1.88
CA ILE A 335 37.46 6.62 1.54
C ILE A 335 37.13 7.18 0.13
N PRO A 336 37.93 8.08 -0.49
CA PRO A 336 37.76 8.47 -1.90
C PRO A 336 38.18 7.40 -2.91
N GLN A 337 39.17 6.58 -2.56
CA GLN A 337 39.78 5.59 -3.46
C GLN A 337 39.08 4.22 -3.41
N ALA A 338 38.32 3.95 -2.34
CA ALA A 338 37.60 2.71 -2.13
C ALA A 338 36.07 2.88 -2.29
N THR A 339 35.40 1.82 -2.74
CA THR A 339 33.95 1.79 -2.90
C THR A 339 33.28 1.58 -1.54
N LYS A 340 32.27 2.41 -1.24
CA LYS A 340 31.49 2.35 0.01
C LYS A 340 30.37 1.31 -0.13
N ILE A 341 30.26 0.37 0.81
CA ILE A 341 29.24 -0.69 0.78
C ILE A 341 28.09 -0.33 1.71
N PHE A 342 26.87 -0.28 1.17
CA PHE A 342 25.64 -0.03 1.93
C PHE A 342 24.72 -1.26 1.87
N VAL A 343 24.26 -1.73 3.02
CA VAL A 343 23.27 -2.81 3.15
C VAL A 343 22.06 -2.27 3.91
N ASN A 344 20.89 -2.26 3.26
CA ASN A 344 19.65 -1.69 3.82
C ASN A 344 19.80 -0.23 4.35
N GLY A 345 20.64 0.56 3.70
CA GLY A 345 20.96 1.94 4.10
C GLY A 345 21.98 2.07 5.25
N CYS A 346 22.38 0.97 5.89
CA CYS A 346 23.53 0.99 6.80
C CYS A 346 24.82 0.96 5.97
N TRP A 347 25.73 1.90 6.21
CA TRP A 347 27.10 1.81 5.67
C TRP A 347 27.82 0.72 6.48
N VAL A 348 28.26 -0.36 5.83
CA VAL A 348 28.87 -1.54 6.49
C VAL A 348 30.40 -1.43 6.51
N GLY A 349 31.01 -0.97 5.41
CA GLY A 349 32.46 -0.81 5.30
C GLY A 349 32.87 -0.24 3.93
N ILE A 350 34.14 -0.40 3.58
CA ILE A 350 34.67 -0.09 2.23
C ILE A 350 35.34 -1.32 1.62
N HIS A 351 35.43 -1.35 0.29
CA HIS A 351 36.11 -2.41 -0.44
C HIS A 351 36.88 -1.83 -1.64
N ARG A 352 38.09 -2.34 -1.89
CA ARG A 352 39.01 -1.80 -2.91
C ARG A 352 38.76 -2.32 -4.32
N ASN A 353 38.11 -3.48 -4.47
CA ASN A 353 37.81 -4.10 -5.75
C ASN A 353 36.32 -4.45 -5.85
N PRO A 354 35.43 -3.48 -6.16
CA PRO A 354 33.99 -3.71 -6.19
C PRO A 354 33.57 -4.74 -7.24
N ASP A 355 34.26 -4.81 -8.38
CA ASP A 355 33.87 -5.66 -9.51
C ASP A 355 33.91 -7.15 -9.17
N LEU A 356 34.92 -7.59 -8.42
CA LEU A 356 35.05 -8.98 -7.98
C LEU A 356 33.94 -9.37 -6.99
N LEU A 357 33.62 -8.45 -6.07
CA LEU A 357 32.56 -8.60 -5.08
C LEU A 357 31.19 -8.70 -5.78
N VAL A 358 30.88 -7.77 -6.69
CA VAL A 358 29.62 -7.76 -7.46
C VAL A 358 29.48 -9.02 -8.33
N LYS A 359 30.53 -9.43 -9.06
CA LYS A 359 30.52 -10.65 -9.88
C LYS A 359 30.19 -11.90 -9.06
N THR A 360 30.69 -11.98 -7.84
CA THR A 360 30.52 -13.16 -7.00
C THR A 360 29.21 -13.11 -6.21
N LEU A 361 28.76 -11.95 -5.75
CA LEU A 361 27.40 -11.78 -5.21
C LEU A 361 26.34 -12.15 -6.27
N ARG A 362 26.53 -11.74 -7.54
CA ARG A 362 25.69 -12.19 -8.67
C ARG A 362 25.78 -13.70 -8.89
N LYS A 363 26.98 -14.30 -8.76
CA LYS A 363 27.15 -15.76 -8.87
C LYS A 363 26.38 -16.50 -7.75
N LEU A 364 26.50 -16.05 -6.50
CA LEU A 364 25.80 -16.62 -5.33
C LEU A 364 24.28 -16.42 -5.42
N ARG A 365 23.80 -15.28 -5.94
CA ARG A 365 22.38 -15.05 -6.30
C ARG A 365 21.90 -16.09 -7.31
N ARG A 366 22.66 -16.33 -8.38
CA ARG A 366 22.34 -17.30 -9.45
C ARG A 366 22.45 -18.76 -9.01
N GLN A 367 23.26 -19.07 -7.98
CA GLN A 367 23.36 -20.42 -7.40
C GLN A 367 22.36 -20.67 -6.26
N ILE A 368 21.56 -19.67 -5.89
CA ILE A 368 20.60 -19.69 -4.76
C ILE A 368 21.27 -19.84 -3.38
N ASP A 369 22.57 -19.56 -3.27
CA ASP A 369 23.24 -19.39 -1.97
C ASP A 369 22.83 -18.07 -1.30
N ILE A 370 22.40 -17.09 -2.12
CA ILE A 370 21.88 -15.77 -1.71
C ILE A 370 20.47 -15.56 -2.30
N ASN A 371 19.88 -14.44 -1.90
CA ASN A 371 18.58 -13.87 -2.27
C ASN A 371 18.15 -14.11 -3.77
N THR A 372 17.31 -15.14 -4.05
CA THR A 372 16.37 -15.17 -5.23
C THR A 372 15.07 -14.41 -4.95
N GLU A 373 14.28 -14.83 -3.94
CA GLU A 373 13.82 -13.92 -2.88
C GLU A 373 14.96 -13.73 -1.90
N VAL A 374 14.96 -14.13 -0.60
CA VAL A 374 15.74 -15.33 -0.18
C VAL A 374 14.74 -16.46 -0.36
N GLY A 375 15.05 -17.47 -1.14
CA GLY A 375 16.37 -17.97 -1.54
C GLY A 375 16.58 -19.40 -1.04
N VAL A 376 15.48 -20.07 -0.72
CA VAL A 376 15.28 -21.48 -0.35
C VAL A 376 13.77 -21.70 -0.61
N ILE A 377 13.23 -22.85 -1.03
CA ILE A 377 13.65 -24.25 -0.96
C ILE A 377 13.29 -24.96 -2.28
N MET A 378 14.11 -25.90 -2.76
CA MET A 378 13.72 -26.83 -3.83
C MET A 378 12.71 -27.86 -3.36
N ASN A 379 11.73 -28.19 -4.21
CA ASN A 379 11.19 -29.54 -4.28
C ASN A 379 11.30 -29.99 -5.74
N PRO A 380 12.00 -31.08 -6.07
CA PRO A 380 12.24 -31.47 -7.46
C PRO A 380 11.00 -32.18 -8.02
N SER A 381 10.14 -31.43 -8.71
CA SER A 381 9.13 -31.97 -9.63
C SER A 381 8.78 -30.90 -10.66
N GLU A 382 8.86 -31.27 -11.95
CA GLU A 382 8.42 -30.51 -13.13
C GLU A 382 9.30 -29.29 -13.56
N GLU A 383 9.43 -29.13 -14.88
CA GLU A 383 10.24 -28.10 -15.55
C GLU A 383 9.56 -26.72 -15.42
N GLY A 384 9.75 -26.05 -14.29
CA GLY A 384 9.06 -24.80 -13.93
C GLY A 384 9.91 -23.53 -13.97
N TRP A 385 9.25 -22.37 -13.84
CA TRP A 385 9.89 -21.05 -13.74
C TRP A 385 11.02 -20.98 -12.69
N HIS A 386 10.82 -21.63 -11.54
CA HIS A 386 11.80 -21.68 -10.46
C HIS A 386 13.12 -22.38 -10.86
N ASP A 387 13.07 -23.36 -11.76
CA ASP A 387 14.26 -24.05 -12.28
C ASP A 387 15.03 -23.15 -13.29
N LEU A 388 14.33 -22.33 -14.08
CA LEU A 388 14.97 -21.34 -14.95
C LEU A 388 15.71 -20.25 -14.16
N VAL A 389 15.14 -19.83 -13.02
CA VAL A 389 15.82 -18.94 -12.06
C VAL A 389 17.00 -19.65 -11.37
N ALA A 390 16.81 -20.90 -10.93
CA ALA A 390 17.86 -21.71 -10.28
C ALA A 390 19.06 -22.02 -11.18
N LYS A 391 18.83 -22.16 -12.49
CA LYS A 391 19.88 -22.33 -13.51
C LYS A 391 20.54 -21.01 -13.91
N GLY A 392 20.07 -19.88 -13.39
CA GLY A 392 20.59 -18.55 -13.69
C GLY A 392 20.27 -18.04 -15.11
N PHE A 393 19.24 -18.59 -15.77
CA PHE A 393 18.77 -18.09 -17.08
C PHE A 393 17.90 -16.82 -16.94
N ILE A 394 17.24 -16.66 -15.80
CA ILE A 394 16.36 -15.53 -15.50
C ILE A 394 16.81 -14.91 -14.17
N GLU A 395 16.94 -13.59 -14.14
CA GLU A 395 17.40 -12.82 -12.99
C GLU A 395 16.39 -11.71 -12.69
N TYR A 396 16.00 -11.56 -11.42
CA TYR A 396 15.12 -10.47 -10.99
C TYR A 396 15.94 -9.20 -10.78
N ILE A 397 15.52 -8.12 -11.44
CA ILE A 397 16.18 -6.81 -11.43
C ILE A 397 15.27 -5.82 -10.69
N ASP A 398 15.82 -5.02 -9.78
CA ASP A 398 15.08 -3.94 -9.10
C ASP A 398 15.24 -2.60 -9.84
N THR A 399 14.46 -1.58 -9.46
CA THR A 399 14.47 -0.27 -10.14
C THR A 399 15.75 0.54 -9.98
N PHE A 400 16.68 0.15 -9.11
CA PHE A 400 18.02 0.76 -9.05
C PHE A 400 19.03 -0.03 -9.86
N GLU A 401 18.99 -1.37 -9.78
CA GLU A 401 19.85 -2.23 -10.61
C GLU A 401 19.58 -1.97 -12.10
N GLU A 402 18.30 -1.75 -12.47
CA GLU A 402 17.84 -1.44 -13.82
C GLU A 402 18.48 -0.15 -14.37
N GLU A 403 18.17 1.02 -13.80
CA GLU A 403 18.62 2.33 -14.31
C GLU A 403 20.15 2.56 -14.18
N GLU A 404 20.81 2.06 -13.13
CA GLU A 404 22.22 2.43 -12.84
C GLU A 404 23.26 1.41 -13.34
N THR A 405 22.89 0.13 -13.53
CA THR A 405 23.90 -0.94 -13.73
C THR A 405 23.59 -1.95 -14.83
N THR A 406 22.42 -1.89 -15.46
CA THR A 406 22.05 -2.82 -16.53
C THR A 406 21.82 -2.12 -17.85
N MET A 407 21.98 -2.88 -18.94
CA MET A 407 21.68 -2.44 -20.28
C MET A 407 20.80 -3.50 -20.92
N ILE A 408 19.52 -3.18 -21.11
CA ILE A 408 18.48 -4.14 -21.49
C ILE A 408 18.17 -4.00 -23.00
N SER A 409 18.26 -5.09 -23.76
CA SER A 409 17.79 -5.13 -25.14
C SER A 409 16.27 -5.33 -25.20
N MET A 410 15.58 -4.56 -26.04
CA MET A 410 14.12 -4.64 -26.19
C MET A 410 13.67 -5.92 -26.90
N THR A 411 14.48 -6.44 -27.84
CA THR A 411 14.22 -7.68 -28.55
C THR A 411 15.48 -8.52 -28.71
N ILE A 412 15.30 -9.82 -28.94
CA ILE A 412 16.41 -10.75 -29.25
C ILE A 412 17.10 -10.39 -30.57
N ASN A 413 16.37 -9.77 -31.51
CA ASN A 413 16.96 -9.32 -32.79
C ASN A 413 18.01 -8.23 -32.56
N ASP A 414 17.80 -7.33 -31.59
CA ASP A 414 18.77 -6.28 -31.25
C ASP A 414 20.09 -6.87 -30.75
N LEU A 415 20.03 -7.98 -29.97
CA LEU A 415 21.20 -8.73 -29.54
C LEU A 415 21.92 -9.47 -30.67
N ILE A 416 21.16 -10.01 -31.63
CA ILE A 416 21.73 -10.68 -32.81
C ILE A 416 22.44 -9.64 -33.69
N ASN A 417 21.80 -8.50 -33.93
CA ASN A 417 22.38 -7.37 -34.66
C ASN A 417 23.64 -6.84 -33.96
N ALA A 418 23.62 -6.67 -32.64
CA ALA A 418 24.79 -6.26 -31.85
C ALA A 418 25.99 -7.22 -31.95
N ARG A 419 25.73 -8.53 -32.15
CA ARG A 419 26.78 -9.54 -32.36
C ARG A 419 27.28 -9.63 -33.79
N GLN A 420 26.45 -9.29 -34.78
CA GLN A 420 26.78 -9.39 -36.20
C GLN A 420 27.39 -8.10 -36.76
N ASN A 421 26.77 -6.96 -36.47
CA ASN A 421 27.15 -5.62 -36.93
C ASN A 421 27.37 -4.68 -35.72
N PRO A 422 28.44 -4.88 -34.92
CA PRO A 422 28.67 -4.08 -33.71
C PRO A 422 28.84 -2.57 -33.98
N GLU A 423 29.27 -2.17 -35.18
CA GLU A 423 29.42 -0.75 -35.56
C GLU A 423 28.10 -0.04 -35.87
N GLU A 424 27.03 -0.79 -36.21
CA GLU A 424 25.68 -0.24 -36.46
C GLU A 424 24.76 -0.37 -35.22
N ALA A 425 25.19 -1.13 -34.21
CA ALA A 425 24.39 -1.44 -33.05
C ALA A 425 24.36 -0.29 -32.03
N TYR A 426 23.22 -0.13 -31.35
CA TYR A 426 23.05 0.90 -30.32
C TYR A 426 23.98 0.68 -29.10
N SER A 427 24.27 -0.59 -28.78
CA SER A 427 25.19 -0.98 -27.71
C SER A 427 25.79 -2.35 -27.99
N ASP A 428 27.05 -2.53 -27.63
CA ASP A 428 27.80 -3.78 -27.61
C ASP A 428 27.71 -4.50 -26.25
N THR A 429 27.22 -3.80 -25.22
CA THR A 429 27.41 -4.09 -23.80
C THR A 429 26.10 -4.46 -23.08
N TYR A 430 25.11 -4.98 -23.82
CA TYR A 430 23.86 -5.50 -23.26
C TYR A 430 24.11 -6.56 -22.17
N THR A 431 23.48 -6.38 -21.01
CA THR A 431 23.56 -7.30 -19.88
C THR A 431 22.37 -8.24 -19.77
N HIS A 432 21.18 -7.79 -20.22
CA HIS A 432 19.93 -8.55 -20.16
C HIS A 432 19.08 -8.31 -21.43
N CYS A 433 18.03 -9.12 -21.61
CA CYS A 433 17.00 -8.94 -22.62
C CYS A 433 15.63 -8.87 -21.95
N GLU A 434 14.77 -7.96 -22.40
CA GLU A 434 13.36 -7.98 -22.05
C GLU A 434 12.71 -9.28 -22.55
N ILE A 435 11.84 -9.89 -21.75
CA ILE A 435 11.14 -11.15 -22.08
C ILE A 435 10.16 -10.89 -23.21
N HIS A 436 9.31 -9.87 -23.06
CA HIS A 436 8.43 -9.39 -24.13
C HIS A 436 7.84 -8.01 -23.79
N PRO A 437 7.98 -6.98 -24.66
CA PRO A 437 7.52 -5.62 -24.36
C PRO A 437 6.05 -5.47 -23.96
N SER A 438 5.15 -6.40 -24.32
CA SER A 438 3.74 -6.34 -23.87
C SER A 438 3.54 -6.61 -22.38
N LEU A 439 4.54 -7.15 -21.68
CA LEU A 439 4.46 -7.48 -20.25
C LEU A 439 4.45 -6.23 -19.37
N ILE A 440 4.76 -5.05 -19.94
CA ILE A 440 4.64 -3.73 -19.30
C ILE A 440 3.19 -3.30 -19.05
N LEU A 441 2.21 -4.03 -19.57
CA LEU A 441 0.80 -3.71 -19.43
C LEU A 441 0.23 -4.26 -18.11
N GLY A 442 -0.77 -3.57 -17.59
CA GLY A 442 -1.62 -4.03 -16.48
C GLY A 442 -2.71 -4.98 -16.97
N VAL A 443 -3.48 -5.53 -16.03
CA VAL A 443 -4.55 -6.49 -16.33
C VAL A 443 -5.56 -5.91 -17.34
N CYS A 444 -6.10 -4.72 -17.09
CA CYS A 444 -7.10 -4.14 -17.99
C CYS A 444 -6.50 -3.66 -19.31
N ALA A 445 -5.29 -3.10 -19.28
CA ALA A 445 -4.60 -2.63 -20.48
C ALA A 445 -4.22 -3.79 -21.44
N SER A 446 -3.85 -4.95 -20.91
CA SER A 446 -3.49 -6.13 -21.71
C SER A 446 -4.65 -6.79 -22.47
N ILE A 447 -5.89 -6.44 -22.13
CA ILE A 447 -7.12 -6.90 -22.79
C ILE A 447 -7.48 -6.01 -24.00
N ILE A 448 -6.83 -4.85 -24.15
CA ILE A 448 -7.02 -3.95 -25.29
C ILE A 448 -6.31 -4.55 -26.53
N PRO A 449 -7.00 -4.77 -27.66
CA PRO A 449 -6.36 -5.13 -28.93
C PRO A 449 -5.54 -3.95 -29.46
N PHE A 450 -4.32 -4.22 -29.96
CA PHE A 450 -3.42 -3.23 -30.57
C PHE A 450 -3.25 -1.91 -29.77
N PRO A 451 -2.88 -1.98 -28.47
CA PRO A 451 -2.80 -0.81 -27.61
C PRO A 451 -1.69 0.18 -28.04
N ASP A 452 -0.69 -0.32 -28.76
CA ASP A 452 0.42 0.39 -29.39
C ASP A 452 0.03 1.20 -30.64
N HIS A 453 -1.09 0.88 -31.27
CA HIS A 453 -1.64 1.66 -32.40
C HIS A 453 -2.68 2.70 -31.98
N ASN A 454 -2.99 2.80 -30.67
CA ASN A 454 -3.94 3.76 -30.12
C ASN A 454 -3.25 5.02 -29.59
N GLN A 455 -3.94 6.16 -29.67
CA GLN A 455 -3.56 7.36 -28.93
C GLN A 455 -3.65 7.09 -27.42
N SER A 456 -2.55 7.32 -26.68
CA SER A 456 -2.39 6.93 -25.27
C SER A 456 -3.61 7.20 -24.35
N PRO A 457 -4.28 8.39 -24.36
CA PRO A 457 -5.48 8.62 -23.55
C PRO A 457 -6.62 7.62 -23.76
N ARG A 458 -6.80 7.09 -24.97
CA ARG A 458 -7.84 6.09 -25.28
C ARG A 458 -7.59 4.75 -24.58
N ASN A 459 -6.32 4.37 -24.42
CA ASN A 459 -5.94 3.18 -23.64
C ASN A 459 -6.27 3.37 -22.15
N THR A 460 -6.07 4.57 -21.62
CA THR A 460 -6.44 4.92 -20.23
C THR A 460 -7.95 4.85 -20.02
N TYR A 461 -8.74 5.43 -20.92
CA TYR A 461 -10.21 5.36 -20.87
C TYR A 461 -10.70 3.91 -20.90
N GLN A 462 -10.26 3.11 -21.87
CA GLN A 462 -10.66 1.71 -21.97
C GLN A 462 -10.23 0.89 -20.73
N SER A 463 -9.07 1.20 -20.16
CA SER A 463 -8.59 0.57 -18.93
C SER A 463 -9.44 0.92 -17.70
N ALA A 464 -10.04 2.11 -17.65
CA ALA A 464 -10.96 2.52 -16.59
C ALA A 464 -12.38 1.96 -16.82
N MET A 465 -12.94 2.15 -18.02
CA MET A 465 -14.29 1.73 -18.42
C MET A 465 -14.43 0.19 -18.43
N GLY A 466 -13.38 -0.55 -18.80
CA GLY A 466 -13.38 -2.02 -18.75
C GLY A 466 -13.62 -2.61 -17.34
N LYS A 467 -13.46 -1.81 -16.27
CA LYS A 467 -13.76 -2.20 -14.88
C LYS A 467 -15.26 -2.08 -14.53
N GLN A 468 -16.03 -1.40 -15.39
CA GLN A 468 -17.48 -1.20 -15.32
C GLN A 468 -18.26 -2.10 -16.30
N ALA A 469 -17.57 -2.85 -17.16
CA ALA A 469 -18.20 -3.80 -18.08
C ALA A 469 -19.02 -4.87 -17.33
N MET A 470 -19.88 -5.59 -18.09
CA MET A 470 -20.71 -6.68 -17.57
C MET A 470 -20.24 -8.01 -18.16
N GLY A 471 -20.34 -9.09 -17.38
CA GLY A 471 -19.91 -10.42 -17.82
C GLY A 471 -20.04 -11.45 -16.72
N ILE A 472 -19.46 -12.63 -16.91
CA ILE A 472 -19.36 -13.62 -15.84
C ILE A 472 -18.15 -13.25 -14.97
N TYR A 473 -18.40 -12.83 -13.73
CA TYR A 473 -17.35 -12.46 -12.78
C TYR A 473 -16.77 -13.66 -12.02
N VAL A 474 -17.58 -14.71 -11.82
CA VAL A 474 -17.18 -16.00 -11.25
C VAL A 474 -18.17 -17.08 -11.70
N THR A 475 -17.73 -18.33 -11.83
CA THR A 475 -18.60 -19.45 -12.25
C THR A 475 -19.64 -19.85 -11.20
N ASN A 476 -19.34 -19.72 -9.91
CA ASN A 476 -20.24 -20.09 -8.82
C ASN A 476 -21.20 -18.97 -8.38
N TYR A 477 -21.51 -18.00 -9.26
CA TYR A 477 -22.35 -16.85 -8.92
C TYR A 477 -23.75 -17.27 -8.44
N GLN A 478 -24.34 -18.32 -9.03
CA GLN A 478 -25.65 -18.86 -8.68
C GLN A 478 -25.75 -19.36 -7.22
N LEU A 479 -24.64 -19.87 -6.65
CA LEU A 479 -24.57 -20.30 -5.25
C LEU A 479 -24.18 -19.16 -4.31
N ARG A 480 -23.80 -18.00 -4.86
CA ARG A 480 -23.15 -16.93 -4.12
C ARG A 480 -24.09 -15.74 -3.95
N MET A 481 -24.56 -15.59 -2.71
CA MET A 481 -25.35 -14.45 -2.27
C MET A 481 -24.53 -13.14 -2.24
N ASP A 482 -24.34 -12.48 -3.38
CA ASP A 482 -23.79 -11.12 -3.49
C ASP A 482 -24.88 -10.03 -3.38
N THR A 483 -24.52 -8.84 -2.89
CA THR A 483 -25.48 -7.73 -2.73
C THR A 483 -26.01 -7.21 -4.06
N LEU A 484 -25.12 -7.15 -5.06
CA LEU A 484 -25.40 -6.75 -6.44
C LEU A 484 -24.54 -7.63 -7.34
N ALA A 485 -25.12 -8.19 -8.39
CA ALA A 485 -24.38 -8.85 -9.46
C ALA A 485 -25.06 -8.60 -10.81
N TYR A 486 -24.24 -8.46 -11.86
CA TYR A 486 -24.68 -8.31 -13.25
C TYR A 486 -24.04 -9.44 -14.06
N VAL A 487 -24.85 -10.21 -14.80
CA VAL A 487 -24.37 -11.35 -15.59
C VAL A 487 -24.98 -11.27 -16.99
N LEU A 488 -24.15 -11.36 -18.03
CA LEU A 488 -24.62 -11.43 -19.42
C LEU A 488 -25.23 -12.81 -19.70
N TYR A 489 -26.33 -12.87 -20.46
CA TYR A 489 -26.94 -14.12 -20.92
C TYR A 489 -26.00 -14.91 -21.84
N TYR A 490 -25.43 -14.23 -22.84
CA TYR A 490 -24.65 -14.85 -23.92
C TYR A 490 -23.29 -14.17 -24.12
N PRO A 491 -22.38 -14.21 -23.12
CA PRO A 491 -21.05 -13.64 -23.25
C PRO A 491 -20.22 -14.45 -24.27
N GLN A 492 -19.49 -13.76 -25.14
CA GLN A 492 -18.77 -14.36 -26.24
C GLN A 492 -17.26 -14.13 -26.14
N LYS A 493 -16.47 -15.08 -26.64
CA LYS A 493 -15.02 -14.91 -26.79
C LYS A 493 -14.76 -13.78 -27.79
N PRO A 494 -13.89 -12.80 -27.47
CA PRO A 494 -13.48 -11.79 -28.45
C PRO A 494 -12.82 -12.44 -29.67
N LEU A 495 -13.13 -11.95 -30.87
CA LEU A 495 -12.53 -12.45 -32.12
C LEU A 495 -11.04 -12.12 -32.22
N VAL A 496 -10.67 -10.89 -31.88
CA VAL A 496 -9.27 -10.44 -31.81
C VAL A 496 -8.80 -10.53 -30.35
N THR A 497 -7.78 -11.34 -30.09
CA THR A 497 -7.30 -11.60 -28.72
C THR A 497 -5.80 -11.39 -28.59
N THR A 498 -5.36 -10.73 -27.53
CA THR A 498 -3.95 -10.71 -27.13
C THR A 498 -3.56 -12.06 -26.51
N ARG A 499 -2.27 -12.44 -26.55
CA ARG A 499 -1.80 -13.66 -25.86
C ARG A 499 -2.01 -13.59 -24.34
N ALA A 500 -1.92 -12.39 -23.75
CA ALA A 500 -2.17 -12.16 -22.33
C ALA A 500 -3.59 -12.57 -21.87
N MET A 501 -4.61 -12.50 -22.74
CA MET A 501 -5.98 -12.94 -22.43
C MET A 501 -6.08 -14.43 -22.05
N GLU A 502 -5.14 -15.26 -22.51
CA GLU A 502 -5.11 -16.70 -22.20
C GLU A 502 -4.70 -16.92 -20.74
N HIS A 503 -3.60 -16.29 -20.31
CA HIS A 503 -3.12 -16.32 -18.92
C HIS A 503 -4.06 -15.60 -17.94
N LEU A 504 -4.79 -14.58 -18.41
CA LEU A 504 -5.82 -13.89 -17.62
C LEU A 504 -7.19 -14.59 -17.64
N HIS A 505 -7.29 -15.79 -18.24
CA HIS A 505 -8.52 -16.57 -18.40
C HIS A 505 -9.72 -15.80 -18.99
N PHE A 506 -9.47 -14.74 -19.76
CA PHE A 506 -10.51 -13.88 -20.33
C PHE A 506 -11.28 -14.58 -21.46
N ARG A 507 -10.68 -15.61 -22.09
CA ARG A 507 -11.36 -16.50 -23.05
C ARG A 507 -12.34 -17.47 -22.38
N GLN A 508 -12.15 -17.78 -21.09
CA GLN A 508 -13.04 -18.62 -20.29
C GLN A 508 -14.18 -17.79 -19.67
N LEU A 509 -13.87 -16.59 -19.19
CA LEU A 509 -14.82 -15.66 -18.55
C LEU A 509 -14.87 -14.30 -19.29
N PRO A 510 -15.46 -14.24 -20.51
CA PRO A 510 -15.54 -13.00 -21.27
C PRO A 510 -16.56 -12.00 -20.68
N ALA A 511 -16.29 -10.72 -20.94
CA ALA A 511 -17.09 -9.57 -20.49
C ALA A 511 -17.66 -8.74 -21.66
N GLY A 512 -18.09 -9.42 -22.73
CA GLY A 512 -18.61 -8.76 -23.93
C GLY A 512 -19.28 -9.73 -24.91
N ILE A 513 -19.80 -9.17 -26.00
CA ILE A 513 -20.47 -9.89 -27.10
C ILE A 513 -19.91 -9.31 -28.41
N ASN A 514 -19.63 -10.16 -29.42
CA ASN A 514 -19.17 -9.65 -30.71
C ASN A 514 -20.37 -9.04 -31.46
N ALA A 515 -20.19 -7.81 -31.94
CA ALA A 515 -21.21 -7.06 -32.67
C ALA A 515 -20.81 -6.87 -34.13
N ILE A 516 -21.78 -6.94 -35.05
CA ILE A 516 -21.60 -6.45 -36.41
C ILE A 516 -21.86 -4.95 -36.39
N VAL A 517 -20.80 -4.16 -36.59
CA VAL A 517 -20.83 -2.69 -36.52
C VAL A 517 -20.64 -2.10 -37.91
N ALA A 518 -21.50 -1.16 -38.30
CA ALA A 518 -21.38 -0.40 -39.54
C ALA A 518 -21.14 1.08 -39.19
N ILE A 519 -20.05 1.66 -39.71
CA ILE A 519 -19.71 3.07 -39.52
C ILE A 519 -20.27 3.84 -40.73
N ALA A 520 -21.41 4.50 -40.54
CA ALA A 520 -22.08 5.28 -41.58
C ALA A 520 -22.90 6.43 -40.97
N CYS A 521 -23.00 7.56 -41.68
CA CYS A 521 -23.95 8.61 -41.33
C CYS A 521 -25.36 8.17 -41.73
N TYR A 522 -26.25 7.90 -40.76
CA TYR A 522 -27.59 7.39 -41.03
C TYR A 522 -28.61 7.97 -40.07
N SER A 523 -29.71 8.51 -40.61
CA SER A 523 -30.87 9.09 -39.89
C SER A 523 -30.62 10.25 -38.91
N GLY A 524 -29.37 10.59 -38.58
CA GLY A 524 -29.01 11.66 -37.64
C GLY A 524 -29.01 11.22 -36.16
N TYR A 525 -29.62 10.08 -35.81
CA TYR A 525 -29.66 9.54 -34.45
C TYR A 525 -28.34 8.85 -33.98
N ASN A 526 -27.24 9.03 -34.72
CA ASN A 526 -25.90 8.55 -34.37
C ASN A 526 -24.85 9.67 -34.36
N GLN A 527 -25.27 10.89 -34.03
CA GLN A 527 -24.39 12.06 -33.84
C GLN A 527 -23.90 12.16 -32.38
N GLU A 528 -22.81 12.89 -32.14
CA GLU A 528 -22.29 13.20 -30.79
C GLU A 528 -22.16 11.95 -29.88
N ASP A 529 -21.32 11.00 -30.32
CA ASP A 529 -21.03 9.72 -29.65
C ASP A 529 -22.22 8.77 -29.40
N SER A 530 -23.43 9.09 -29.91
CA SER A 530 -24.59 8.18 -29.85
C SER A 530 -24.54 7.05 -30.89
N VAL A 531 -25.18 5.92 -30.57
CA VAL A 531 -25.23 4.72 -31.42
C VAL A 531 -26.65 4.22 -31.66
N ILE A 532 -26.94 3.81 -32.89
CA ILE A 532 -28.22 3.18 -33.27
C ILE A 532 -28.06 1.66 -33.18
N MET A 533 -28.96 1.01 -32.43
CA MET A 533 -28.99 -0.47 -32.31
C MET A 533 -30.15 -1.08 -33.11
N ASN A 534 -29.94 -2.29 -33.63
CA ASN A 534 -30.98 -3.04 -34.33
C ASN A 534 -31.92 -3.73 -33.32
N GLN A 535 -33.17 -3.29 -33.25
CA GLN A 535 -34.21 -3.86 -32.38
C GLN A 535 -34.35 -5.38 -32.55
N SER A 536 -34.35 -5.88 -33.78
CA SER A 536 -34.50 -7.32 -34.05
C SER A 536 -33.34 -8.18 -33.51
N SER A 537 -32.19 -7.58 -33.22
CA SER A 537 -31.10 -8.25 -32.48
C SER A 537 -31.37 -8.26 -30.98
N ILE A 538 -31.87 -7.14 -30.42
CA ILE A 538 -32.23 -7.01 -29.00
C ILE A 538 -33.34 -8.00 -28.64
N ASP A 539 -34.37 -8.11 -29.48
CA ASP A 539 -35.49 -9.07 -29.32
C ASP A 539 -35.01 -10.53 -29.26
N ARG A 540 -33.86 -10.84 -29.89
CA ARG A 540 -33.20 -12.15 -29.88
C ARG A 540 -32.25 -12.34 -28.68
N GLY A 541 -32.16 -11.39 -27.77
CA GLY A 541 -31.34 -11.43 -26.57
C GLY A 541 -29.95 -10.78 -26.68
N PHE A 542 -29.70 -9.95 -27.70
CA PHE A 542 -28.45 -9.19 -27.82
C PHE A 542 -28.28 -8.22 -26.64
N PHE A 543 -27.15 -8.34 -25.93
CA PHE A 543 -26.84 -7.63 -24.66
C PHE A 543 -27.85 -7.80 -23.51
N ARG A 544 -28.71 -8.82 -23.53
CA ARG A 544 -29.59 -9.15 -22.40
C ARG A 544 -28.77 -9.52 -21.16
N SER A 545 -29.18 -9.03 -19.98
CA SER A 545 -28.48 -9.26 -18.72
C SER A 545 -29.41 -9.67 -17.58
N LEU A 546 -28.88 -10.49 -16.69
CA LEU A 546 -29.44 -10.78 -15.37
C LEU A 546 -28.87 -9.80 -14.35
N PHE A 547 -29.76 -9.20 -13.57
CA PHE A 547 -29.42 -8.38 -12.42
C PHE A 547 -29.90 -9.07 -11.14
N PHE A 548 -28.97 -9.41 -10.25
CA PHE A 548 -29.28 -9.99 -8.96
C PHE A 548 -29.10 -8.95 -7.86
N ARG A 549 -30.06 -8.90 -6.92
CA ARG A 549 -29.94 -8.10 -5.70
C ARG A 549 -30.35 -8.91 -4.48
N SER A 550 -29.44 -9.04 -3.51
CA SER A 550 -29.76 -9.65 -2.23
C SER A 550 -30.15 -8.64 -1.16
N TYR A 551 -31.30 -8.87 -0.52
CA TYR A 551 -31.70 -8.24 0.73
C TYR A 551 -31.28 -9.11 1.91
N ARG A 552 -30.89 -8.50 3.03
CA ARG A 552 -30.51 -9.21 4.26
C ARG A 552 -31.20 -8.58 5.46
N ASP A 553 -31.63 -9.40 6.40
CA ASP A 553 -32.14 -8.95 7.69
C ASP A 553 -31.77 -9.98 8.78
N GLU A 554 -31.73 -9.54 10.03
CA GLU A 554 -31.37 -10.38 11.18
C GLU A 554 -32.22 -9.99 12.39
N GLU A 555 -32.69 -10.96 13.17
CA GLU A 555 -33.37 -10.69 14.43
C GLU A 555 -32.42 -9.96 15.40
N LYS A 556 -32.95 -9.02 16.19
CA LYS A 556 -32.18 -8.29 17.21
C LYS A 556 -32.68 -8.58 18.61
N LYS A 557 -31.73 -8.83 19.51
CA LYS A 557 -31.96 -8.83 20.97
C LYS A 557 -31.84 -7.41 21.52
N MET A 558 -32.71 -7.06 22.46
CA MET A 558 -32.63 -5.80 23.21
C MET A 558 -32.47 -6.13 24.69
N GLY A 559 -31.23 -6.21 25.15
CA GLY A 559 -30.89 -6.85 26.43
C GLY A 559 -30.98 -8.38 26.33
N THR A 560 -31.59 -9.02 27.32
CA THR A 560 -31.68 -10.49 27.42
C THR A 560 -32.83 -11.09 26.59
N LEU A 561 -33.80 -10.27 26.18
CA LEU A 561 -34.99 -10.71 25.45
C LEU A 561 -34.81 -10.56 23.93
N VAL A 562 -35.23 -11.58 23.18
CA VAL A 562 -35.48 -11.47 21.74
C VAL A 562 -36.69 -10.56 21.57
N LYS A 563 -36.55 -9.50 20.76
CA LYS A 563 -37.60 -8.49 20.56
C LYS A 563 -37.95 -8.31 19.07
N GLU A 564 -37.39 -9.11 18.18
CA GLU A 564 -37.73 -9.08 16.76
C GLU A 564 -37.83 -10.52 16.29
N ASP A 565 -38.98 -10.91 15.76
CA ASP A 565 -39.22 -12.22 15.15
C ASP A 565 -39.58 -12.03 13.67
N PHE A 566 -39.15 -12.96 12.83
CA PHE A 566 -39.72 -13.11 11.48
C PHE A 566 -41.11 -13.75 11.54
N GLY A 567 -42.04 -13.23 10.75
CA GLY A 567 -43.42 -13.69 10.69
C GLY A 567 -44.33 -12.70 9.96
N LYS A 568 -45.44 -13.21 9.41
CA LYS A 568 -46.41 -12.41 8.64
C LYS A 568 -47.14 -11.40 9.54
N PRO A 569 -47.05 -10.08 9.28
CA PRO A 569 -47.73 -9.05 10.07
C PRO A 569 -49.22 -8.94 9.70
N ASN A 570 -50.10 -8.87 10.70
CA ASN A 570 -51.55 -8.71 10.48
C ASN A 570 -51.99 -7.26 10.73
N ARG A 571 -52.84 -6.71 9.86
CA ARG A 571 -53.36 -5.33 9.94
C ARG A 571 -54.11 -5.01 11.24
N GLU A 572 -54.59 -6.02 11.94
CA GLU A 572 -55.31 -5.87 13.20
C GLU A 572 -54.38 -5.69 14.41
N ASN A 573 -53.21 -6.34 14.41
CA ASN A 573 -52.31 -6.44 15.56
C ASN A 573 -51.00 -5.67 15.42
N THR A 574 -50.61 -5.26 14.20
CA THR A 574 -49.36 -4.53 13.92
C THR A 574 -49.57 -3.05 13.67
N MET A 575 -48.80 -2.23 14.39
CA MET A 575 -48.72 -0.79 14.17
C MET A 575 -47.65 -0.44 13.14
N GLY A 576 -47.97 0.48 12.23
CA GLY A 576 -46.99 1.07 11.31
C GLY A 576 -46.61 0.20 10.10
N MET A 577 -47.51 -0.67 9.64
CA MET A 577 -47.31 -1.43 8.39
C MET A 577 -47.01 -0.48 7.22
N ARG A 578 -46.08 -0.88 6.35
CA ARG A 578 -45.77 -0.22 5.07
C ARG A 578 -46.95 -0.29 4.09
N HIS A 579 -46.88 0.52 3.04
CA HIS A 579 -47.94 0.59 2.02
C HIS A 579 -47.92 -0.56 0.99
N GLY A 580 -46.84 -1.35 0.93
CA GLY A 580 -46.72 -2.51 0.04
C GLY A 580 -47.65 -3.69 0.39
N SER A 581 -47.76 -4.65 -0.53
CA SER A 581 -48.46 -5.92 -0.27
C SER A 581 -47.62 -6.84 0.61
N TYR A 582 -48.31 -7.50 1.56
CA TYR A 582 -47.80 -8.57 2.42
C TYR A 582 -48.42 -9.93 2.07
N ASP A 583 -49.28 -9.96 1.05
CA ASP A 583 -50.07 -11.14 0.68
C ASP A 583 -49.16 -12.24 0.10
N LYS A 584 -48.03 -11.82 -0.47
CA LYS A 584 -46.95 -12.61 -1.07
C LYS A 584 -45.96 -13.24 -0.05
N LEU A 585 -46.20 -13.07 1.24
CA LEU A 585 -45.41 -13.69 2.31
C LEU A 585 -46.09 -14.97 2.79
N ASP A 586 -45.31 -16.01 3.07
CA ASP A 586 -45.76 -17.21 3.78
C ASP A 586 -45.87 -16.93 5.30
N ASP A 587 -46.34 -17.92 6.07
CA ASP A 587 -46.57 -17.78 7.52
C ASP A 587 -45.28 -17.53 8.33
N ASP A 588 -44.13 -17.97 7.81
CA ASP A 588 -42.80 -17.65 8.35
C ASP A 588 -42.37 -16.18 8.12
N GLY A 589 -43.17 -15.43 7.36
CA GLY A 589 -42.94 -14.04 7.00
C GLY A 589 -42.03 -13.86 5.79
N LEU A 590 -41.69 -14.89 5.02
CA LEU A 590 -40.79 -14.77 3.87
C LEU A 590 -41.54 -14.94 2.54
N ALA A 591 -41.07 -14.28 1.49
CA ALA A 591 -41.61 -14.50 0.13
C ALA A 591 -40.96 -15.77 -0.47
N PRO A 592 -41.72 -16.80 -0.87
CA PRO A 592 -41.13 -18.05 -1.34
C PRO A 592 -40.43 -17.88 -2.72
N PRO A 593 -39.39 -18.67 -3.01
CA PRO A 593 -38.74 -18.71 -4.32
C PRO A 593 -39.74 -18.87 -5.47
N GLY A 594 -39.51 -18.13 -6.55
CA GLY A 594 -40.39 -18.05 -7.72
C GLY A 594 -41.53 -17.02 -7.62
N THR A 595 -41.72 -16.36 -6.46
CA THR A 595 -42.74 -15.31 -6.32
C THR A 595 -42.36 -14.05 -7.11
N ARG A 596 -43.29 -13.54 -7.93
CA ARG A 596 -43.10 -12.28 -8.67
C ARG A 596 -43.38 -11.08 -7.78
N VAL A 597 -42.37 -10.21 -7.63
CA VAL A 597 -42.38 -9.04 -6.73
C VAL A 597 -42.08 -7.75 -7.50
N SER A 598 -42.70 -6.65 -7.10
CA SER A 598 -42.69 -5.38 -7.83
C SER A 598 -42.89 -4.17 -6.91
N GLY A 599 -42.08 -3.12 -7.11
CA GLY A 599 -42.31 -1.82 -6.46
C GLY A 599 -42.10 -1.86 -4.94
N GLU A 600 -43.16 -1.62 -4.18
CA GLU A 600 -43.13 -1.59 -2.70
C GLU A 600 -43.40 -2.95 -2.04
N ASP A 601 -43.59 -4.03 -2.81
CA ASP A 601 -43.88 -5.37 -2.28
C ASP A 601 -42.92 -5.78 -1.14
N VAL A 602 -43.48 -6.35 -0.08
CA VAL A 602 -42.71 -6.80 1.08
C VAL A 602 -42.18 -8.21 0.84
N ILE A 603 -40.90 -8.41 1.12
CA ILE A 603 -40.17 -9.67 0.87
C ILE A 603 -39.68 -10.34 2.15
N ILE A 604 -39.55 -9.57 3.24
CA ILE A 604 -39.18 -10.07 4.58
C ILE A 604 -40.11 -9.38 5.59
N GLY A 605 -41.08 -10.14 6.10
CA GLY A 605 -42.00 -9.80 7.18
C GLY A 605 -41.32 -9.92 8.54
N LYS A 606 -41.26 -8.81 9.28
CA LYS A 606 -40.52 -8.73 10.54
C LYS A 606 -41.22 -7.82 11.53
N THR A 607 -41.40 -8.29 12.78
CA THR A 607 -42.18 -7.56 13.78
C THR A 607 -41.55 -7.58 15.17
N SER A 608 -41.74 -6.50 15.93
CA SER A 608 -41.31 -6.38 17.34
C SER A 608 -42.51 -6.20 18.28
N PRO A 609 -42.54 -6.80 19.49
CA PRO A 609 -43.59 -6.52 20.46
C PRO A 609 -43.40 -5.13 21.07
N ILE A 610 -44.50 -4.39 21.21
CA ILE A 610 -44.52 -3.09 21.87
C ILE A 610 -44.64 -3.34 23.38
N PRO A 611 -43.74 -2.82 24.23
CA PRO A 611 -43.92 -2.90 25.67
C PRO A 611 -45.15 -2.10 26.08
N GLN A 612 -46.04 -2.70 26.87
CA GLN A 612 -47.22 -2.03 27.42
C GLN A 612 -46.81 -1.34 28.72
N ASP A 613 -46.78 0.00 28.72
CA ASP A 613 -46.62 0.78 29.95
C ASP A 613 -47.95 0.84 30.70
N GLU A 614 -48.07 0.08 31.79
CA GLU A 614 -49.27 0.03 32.65
C GLU A 614 -49.65 1.39 33.27
N SER A 615 -48.77 2.39 33.20
CA SER A 615 -48.98 3.75 33.72
C SER A 615 -49.95 4.62 32.90
N GLN A 616 -50.35 4.18 31.70
CA GLN A 616 -51.42 4.84 30.92
C GLN A 616 -52.52 3.82 30.62
N GLY A 617 -53.67 3.97 31.28
CA GLY A 617 -54.79 3.01 31.27
C GLY A 617 -55.59 2.89 29.96
N GLN A 618 -54.93 2.97 28.80
CA GLN A 618 -55.50 2.59 27.50
C GLN A 618 -54.81 1.32 26.99
N ALA A 619 -55.60 0.26 26.78
CA ALA A 619 -55.12 -0.91 26.06
C ALA A 619 -54.73 -0.51 24.63
N SER A 620 -53.43 -0.57 24.32
CA SER A 620 -52.94 -0.32 22.96
C SER A 620 -53.57 -1.32 22.00
N ARG A 621 -54.34 -0.80 21.02
CA ARG A 621 -54.98 -1.60 19.95
C ARG A 621 -53.99 -2.51 19.22
N TYR A 622 -52.74 -2.08 19.11
CA TYR A 622 -51.67 -2.83 18.47
C TYR A 622 -50.71 -3.40 19.50
N THR A 623 -50.35 -4.68 19.32
CA THR A 623 -49.44 -5.42 20.20
C THR A 623 -48.03 -5.55 19.62
N ARG A 624 -47.90 -5.51 18.29
CA ARG A 624 -46.62 -5.57 17.58
C ARG A 624 -46.41 -4.31 16.72
N ARG A 625 -45.16 -4.03 16.36
CA ARG A 625 -44.73 -2.95 15.44
C ARG A 625 -44.05 -3.57 14.24
N ASP A 626 -44.35 -3.05 13.05
CA ASP A 626 -43.72 -3.50 11.82
C ASP A 626 -42.28 -2.97 11.67
N HIS A 627 -41.38 -3.87 11.28
CA HIS A 627 -40.00 -3.60 10.90
C HIS A 627 -39.60 -4.34 9.59
N SER A 628 -40.60 -4.80 8.82
CA SER A 628 -40.42 -5.55 7.57
C SER A 628 -39.53 -4.82 6.56
N THR A 629 -38.91 -5.57 5.65
CA THR A 629 -38.10 -5.05 4.54
C THR A 629 -38.84 -5.20 3.22
N SER A 630 -39.05 -4.08 2.53
CA SER A 630 -39.68 -4.00 1.20
C SER A 630 -38.65 -3.93 0.07
N LEU A 631 -39.10 -4.29 -1.13
CA LEU A 631 -38.39 -4.02 -2.38
C LEU A 631 -38.25 -2.49 -2.61
N ARG A 632 -37.39 -2.08 -3.56
CA ARG A 632 -37.33 -0.67 -3.98
C ARG A 632 -38.36 -0.40 -5.07
N HIS A 633 -39.03 0.75 -5.00
CA HIS A 633 -40.02 1.24 -5.95
C HIS A 633 -39.64 1.08 -7.45
N SER A 634 -38.36 1.25 -7.80
CA SER A 634 -37.85 1.16 -9.18
C SER A 634 -37.51 -0.26 -9.64
N GLU A 635 -37.71 -1.28 -8.80
CA GLU A 635 -37.26 -2.64 -9.03
C GLU A 635 -38.45 -3.61 -9.09
N SER A 636 -38.38 -4.57 -10.00
CA SER A 636 -39.37 -5.64 -10.16
C SER A 636 -38.68 -6.89 -10.69
N GLY A 637 -39.13 -8.06 -10.28
CA GLY A 637 -38.46 -9.32 -10.58
C GLY A 637 -39.13 -10.53 -9.94
N MET A 638 -38.34 -11.57 -9.73
CA MET A 638 -38.75 -12.84 -9.14
C MET A 638 -37.81 -13.17 -7.97
N VAL A 639 -38.33 -13.72 -6.88
CA VAL A 639 -37.47 -14.25 -5.81
C VAL A 639 -36.72 -15.46 -6.37
N ASP A 640 -35.39 -15.44 -6.33
CA ASP A 640 -34.54 -16.51 -6.88
C ASP A 640 -34.39 -17.65 -5.87
N GLN A 641 -33.91 -17.31 -4.67
CA GLN A 641 -33.72 -18.23 -3.56
C GLN A 641 -33.99 -17.51 -2.23
N VAL A 642 -34.23 -18.26 -1.17
CA VAL A 642 -34.28 -17.75 0.21
C VAL A 642 -33.30 -18.55 1.05
N LEU A 643 -32.40 -17.86 1.74
CA LEU A 643 -31.46 -18.46 2.70
C LEU A 643 -31.85 -18.06 4.12
N LEU A 644 -32.28 -19.05 4.91
CA LEU A 644 -32.49 -18.94 6.35
C LEU A 644 -31.33 -19.66 7.07
N THR A 645 -30.67 -18.97 8.00
CA THR A 645 -29.58 -19.52 8.84
C THR A 645 -29.63 -18.86 10.22
N THR A 646 -28.81 -19.31 11.16
CA THR A 646 -28.57 -18.60 12.43
C THR A 646 -27.30 -17.75 12.35
N ASN A 647 -27.24 -16.67 13.13
CA ASN A 647 -26.03 -15.88 13.36
C ASN A 647 -25.24 -16.42 14.57
N ALA A 648 -24.08 -15.83 14.86
CA ALA A 648 -23.21 -16.25 15.97
C ALA A 648 -23.83 -16.08 17.37
N ASP A 649 -24.90 -15.28 17.51
CA ASP A 649 -25.64 -15.06 18.75
C ASP A 649 -26.90 -15.96 18.85
N GLY A 650 -27.03 -16.94 17.95
CA GLY A 650 -28.13 -17.91 17.88
C GLY A 650 -29.46 -17.35 17.36
N LEU A 651 -29.47 -16.16 16.78
CA LEU A 651 -30.65 -15.49 16.22
C LEU A 651 -30.85 -15.84 14.75
N ARG A 652 -32.08 -15.80 14.25
CA ARG A 652 -32.34 -16.06 12.83
C ARG A 652 -31.78 -14.92 11.98
N PHE A 653 -31.21 -15.30 10.85
CA PHE A 653 -30.65 -14.44 9.82
C PHE A 653 -31.21 -14.88 8.48
N VAL A 654 -31.75 -13.93 7.73
CA VAL A 654 -32.42 -14.17 6.44
C VAL A 654 -31.70 -13.40 5.34
N LYS A 655 -31.56 -14.06 4.18
CA LYS A 655 -31.07 -13.43 2.96
C LYS A 655 -31.88 -13.85 1.75
N VAL A 656 -32.43 -12.87 1.03
CA VAL A 656 -33.33 -13.06 -0.12
C VAL A 656 -32.71 -12.38 -1.36
N PRO A 657 -32.05 -13.12 -2.27
CA PRO A 657 -31.81 -12.68 -3.64
C PRO A 657 -33.11 -12.58 -4.45
N ASN A 658 -33.28 -11.45 -5.11
CA ASN A 658 -34.24 -11.28 -6.20
C ASN A 658 -33.48 -11.25 -7.53
N GLU A 659 -33.93 -12.05 -8.49
CA GLU A 659 -33.51 -12.01 -9.88
C GLU A 659 -34.39 -11.02 -10.65
N ILE A 660 -33.74 -10.14 -11.38
CA ILE A 660 -34.35 -9.13 -12.25
C ILE A 660 -33.78 -9.36 -13.65
N CYS A 661 -34.61 -9.83 -14.57
CA CYS A 661 -34.25 -9.85 -15.98
C CYS A 661 -34.33 -8.43 -16.54
N GLN A 662 -33.21 -7.89 -17.01
CA GLN A 662 -33.17 -6.63 -17.74
C GLN A 662 -33.06 -6.93 -19.24
N ASP A 663 -34.14 -6.64 -19.98
CA ASP A 663 -34.17 -6.81 -21.44
C ASP A 663 -33.24 -5.81 -22.15
N THR A 664 -33.00 -4.65 -21.53
CA THR A 664 -31.92 -3.72 -21.86
C THR A 664 -31.32 -3.15 -20.56
N PRO A 665 -29.99 -2.98 -20.46
CA PRO A 665 -29.40 -2.09 -19.47
C PRO A 665 -30.00 -0.68 -19.62
N ASP A 666 -30.22 0.02 -18.51
CA ASP A 666 -30.85 1.34 -18.53
C ASP A 666 -29.82 2.41 -18.93
N TRP A 667 -29.52 2.49 -20.23
CA TRP A 667 -28.50 3.36 -20.84
C TRP A 667 -28.79 4.88 -20.72
N ARG A 668 -29.75 5.29 -19.90
CA ARG A 668 -30.13 6.69 -19.68
C ARG A 668 -29.40 7.38 -18.52
N GLN A 669 -28.44 6.71 -17.87
CA GLN A 669 -27.62 7.28 -16.79
C GLN A 669 -26.13 6.89 -16.88
N VAL A 670 -25.49 7.17 -18.02
CA VAL A 670 -24.03 7.31 -18.14
C VAL A 670 -23.75 8.67 -18.77
#